data_AF-A0A7C7YS43-F1
#
_entry.id   AF-A0A7C7YS43-F1
#
_cell.length_a   1.000
_cell.length_b   1.000
_cell.length_c   1.000
_cell.angle_alpha   90.00
_cell.angle_beta   90.00
_cell.angle_gamma   90.00
#
_symmetry.space_group_name_H-M   'P 1'
#
loop_
_entity.id
_entity.type
_entity.pdbx_description
1 polymer ?
#
loop_
_entity_poly.entity_id
_entity_poly.type
_entity_poly.pdbx_seq_one_letter_code
_entity_poly.pdbx_strand_id
1 'polypeptide(L)'
;MILRSIQGWLVLISLWCAVFVQADDHLVVLHVNDMHGQLLPRKSGENLSGGMAGLSQLVSSVRDEVGSENVLLLDAGDWFQGTPEGASDGGLQMIRAMECLQFDATTLGNHDFDYGIDNLLNLINATSIPVIASNVTESSGRLQQVLLRDHIIERGGFRVGLIGILTPDAPNIIAPAVGKKLQVAPLADAVRKARDRLRQQGADLLVVLSHSGVKLERPLAGEVEGIDLIVGGHSHTLVDPPWVEPVHGTVVAQVGAKTRHLGRIEFSRKGKSVTVSTSVVAVEALSVATDPKLKSLLAAVNATVGEKMNRKVGESPEALHSGGHKESGAFSSPLGRWICDSMAEAAGVSASFHNHGGIRDDLPSGEVLYRDLFEISPFGNRVTVVTLTGKQLKQLVVQSLTTEGRGVDFHGIRVQVAEADGGPVEVEQILLQGAPITDQQQFRIATNDYLASGGDGWDLLAAAPREDGGLSVLEATERALEKADSADRIYASIQEEVYLSSSADGAGGAHWLDRARSLLGLLVLVTLCWAISTRRNEVRWRTVYWGVGLQLLLALVILRTDWGTSFTSAAKEIFQGILDFSQVGTAMVFGTLSSATGVGFQLWIVLLGTIIFVSALMAIFYHIGLLQIVVWLIARLMQMTMKTSGPESLAAAANIFAGQTEAPLVIRPYLKKMTNSEVMALMTGGMATVAGSVFAAYVSLGIDAGHLLAASFMSAPAALVAAKLMVPEKKELGDPTAAKLEIHRSDSNLLDAACRGTSEGLILALNVIAMLIAFVAIVALANASLAWLTQHISYWALSLVNMVSQGDHAVLAESPYFNLQDVFGWIFYPFAWLLGVDFKDVPAVASLIGMKTVLNEFVAFIELSGVDTLSDRSRAITTYALCGFANFASVAIQIGGISSLEPSLRPRLSSLGLRALVGGTVAALMTGCVAGIVMQ
;
A
#
# COMPACT_ATOMS: atom_id res chain seq x y z
N MET A 1 46.05 68.34 -1.62
CA MET A 1 46.46 67.54 -0.44
C MET A 1 45.29 66.84 0.23
N ILE A 2 44.15 67.49 0.44
CA ILE A 2 42.97 66.90 1.12
C ILE A 2 42.33 65.71 0.37
N LEU A 3 42.34 65.70 -0.97
CA LEU A 3 41.80 64.58 -1.76
C LEU A 3 42.66 63.30 -1.72
N ARG A 4 43.98 63.39 -1.46
CA ARG A 4 44.85 62.21 -1.31
C ARG A 4 44.70 61.56 0.06
N SER A 5 44.29 62.33 1.08
CA SER A 5 43.96 61.80 2.40
C SER A 5 42.69 60.94 2.32
N ILE A 6 41.65 61.39 1.62
CA ILE A 6 40.35 60.73 1.57
C ILE A 6 40.40 59.37 0.85
N GLN A 7 41.23 59.23 -0.20
CA GLN A 7 41.45 57.93 -0.86
C GLN A 7 42.22 56.93 0.00
N GLY A 8 43.15 57.38 0.86
CA GLY A 8 43.85 56.51 1.80
C GLY A 8 42.94 55.98 2.90
N TRP A 9 42.01 56.80 3.39
CA TRP A 9 41.02 56.39 4.40
C TRP A 9 39.92 55.50 3.82
N LEU A 10 39.50 55.69 2.56
CA LEU A 10 38.52 54.81 1.92
C LEU A 10 39.07 53.42 1.58
N VAL A 11 40.37 53.31 1.25
CA VAL A 11 41.02 52.00 1.03
C VAL A 11 41.27 51.27 2.36
N LEU A 12 41.55 52.01 3.44
CA LEU A 12 41.66 51.41 4.78
C LEU A 12 40.30 51.00 5.36
N ILE A 13 39.21 51.72 5.07
CA ILE A 13 37.85 51.33 5.47
C ILE A 13 37.33 50.15 4.64
N SER A 14 37.67 50.05 3.35
CA SER A 14 37.32 48.86 2.55
C SER A 14 38.18 47.63 2.90
N LEU A 15 39.41 47.81 3.39
CA LEU A 15 40.24 46.73 3.95
C LEU A 15 39.85 46.33 5.38
N TRP A 16 39.21 47.23 6.16
CA TRP A 16 38.64 46.90 7.48
C TRP A 16 37.21 46.34 7.43
N CYS A 17 36.46 46.56 6.35
CA CYS A 17 35.19 45.86 6.10
C CYS A 17 35.36 44.45 5.49
N ALA A 18 36.61 44.01 5.25
CA ALA A 18 36.93 42.61 4.95
C ALA A 18 37.10 41.76 6.24
N VAL A 19 36.43 42.14 7.32
CA VAL A 19 36.29 41.33 8.53
C VAL A 19 35.02 40.48 8.37
N PHE A 20 35.24 39.21 8.03
CA PHE A 20 34.29 38.08 8.10
C PHE A 20 32.88 38.33 7.55
N VAL A 21 32.74 38.36 6.22
CA VAL A 21 31.58 37.67 5.64
C VAL A 21 31.93 36.18 5.74
N GLN A 22 31.55 35.56 6.86
CA GLN A 22 31.59 34.12 6.99
C GLN A 22 30.64 33.58 5.90
N ALA A 23 31.16 32.80 4.95
CA ALA A 23 30.30 32.10 4.00
C ALA A 23 29.31 31.25 4.80
N ASP A 24 28.04 31.23 4.39
CA ASP A 24 27.06 30.33 4.99
C ASP A 24 27.51 28.88 4.72
N ASP A 25 27.70 28.05 5.76
CA ASP A 25 28.08 26.64 5.56
C ASP A 25 26.88 25.92 4.91
N HIS A 26 27.13 25.13 3.87
CA HIS A 26 26.11 24.38 3.13
C HIS A 26 26.64 22.99 2.78
N LEU A 27 25.91 21.97 3.21
CA LEU A 27 26.25 20.57 3.00
C LEU A 27 25.04 19.82 2.43
N VAL A 28 25.25 19.07 1.37
CA VAL A 28 24.27 18.15 0.80
C VAL A 28 24.73 16.72 1.05
N VAL A 29 23.97 15.97 1.85
CA VAL A 29 24.14 14.54 2.06
C VAL A 29 23.23 13.80 1.09
N LEU A 30 23.85 13.17 0.10
CA LEU A 30 23.23 12.20 -0.78
C LEU A 30 23.36 10.81 -0.17
N HIS A 31 22.31 9.99 -0.25
CA HIS A 31 22.39 8.62 0.25
C HIS A 31 21.61 7.59 -0.56
N VAL A 32 22.11 6.36 -0.50
CA VAL A 32 21.47 5.14 -0.98
C VAL A 32 21.60 4.04 0.09
N ASN A 33 20.87 2.95 -0.08
CA ASN A 33 20.91 1.78 0.77
C ASN A 33 20.44 0.55 -0.02
N ASP A 34 20.79 -0.65 0.46
CA ASP A 34 20.30 -1.93 -0.07
C ASP A 34 20.47 -2.03 -1.60
N MET A 35 21.67 -1.71 -2.09
CA MET A 35 21.94 -1.66 -3.53
C MET A 35 21.87 -3.04 -4.18
N HIS A 36 22.14 -4.11 -3.42
CA HIS A 36 21.94 -5.50 -3.83
C HIS A 36 22.55 -5.85 -5.20
N GLY A 37 23.70 -5.25 -5.50
CA GLY A 37 24.44 -5.49 -6.73
C GLY A 37 23.81 -4.84 -7.97
N GLN A 38 22.90 -3.89 -7.83
CA GLN A 38 22.17 -3.27 -8.93
C GLN A 38 23.07 -2.34 -9.81
N LEU A 39 23.98 -2.94 -10.57
CA LEU A 39 24.89 -2.26 -11.48
C LEU A 39 24.17 -1.71 -12.73
N LEU A 40 23.29 -2.52 -13.31
CA LEU A 40 22.52 -2.21 -14.52
C LEU A 40 21.05 -1.96 -14.17
N PRO A 41 20.30 -1.18 -14.98
CA PRO A 41 18.85 -1.05 -14.79
C PRO A 41 18.13 -2.40 -14.89
N ARG A 42 17.04 -2.56 -14.12
CA ARG A 42 16.17 -3.75 -14.17
C ARG A 42 14.72 -3.36 -14.33
N LYS A 43 13.92 -4.31 -14.80
CA LYS A 43 12.47 -4.15 -14.87
C LYS A 43 11.90 -3.97 -13.46
N SER A 44 10.92 -3.11 -13.35
CA SER A 44 10.09 -2.86 -12.18
C SER A 44 8.69 -2.60 -12.70
N GLY A 45 7.84 -3.63 -12.70
CA GLY A 45 6.64 -3.65 -13.54
C GLY A 45 7.01 -3.62 -15.02
N GLU A 46 6.35 -2.78 -15.81
CA GLU A 46 6.62 -2.64 -17.25
C GLU A 46 7.82 -1.73 -17.58
N ASN A 47 8.32 -0.95 -16.61
CA ASN A 47 9.38 0.06 -16.83
C ASN A 47 10.75 -0.43 -16.34
N LEU A 48 11.82 0.09 -16.94
CA LEU A 48 13.18 -0.05 -16.38
C LEU A 48 13.40 1.00 -15.28
N SER A 49 14.07 0.63 -14.20
CA SER A 49 14.42 1.53 -13.10
C SER A 49 15.81 1.22 -12.52
N GLY A 50 16.41 2.23 -11.87
CA GLY A 50 17.67 2.12 -11.15
C GLY A 50 18.90 1.90 -12.05
N GLY A 51 19.96 1.38 -11.44
CA GLY A 51 21.26 1.16 -12.07
C GLY A 51 22.25 2.30 -11.84
N MET A 52 23.54 1.95 -11.83
CA MET A 52 24.61 2.89 -11.46
C MET A 52 24.82 4.01 -12.48
N ALA A 53 24.44 3.79 -13.75
CA ALA A 53 24.51 4.84 -14.77
C ALA A 53 23.54 6.01 -14.48
N GLY A 54 22.29 5.70 -14.13
CA GLY A 54 21.29 6.69 -13.74
C GLY A 54 21.68 7.39 -12.45
N LEU A 55 22.10 6.62 -11.44
CA LEU A 55 22.54 7.16 -10.16
C LEU A 55 23.75 8.10 -10.34
N SER A 56 24.72 7.72 -11.18
CA SER A 56 25.88 8.56 -11.49
C SER A 56 25.48 9.89 -12.11
N GLN A 57 24.49 9.91 -13.01
CA GLN A 57 24.03 11.15 -13.62
C GLN A 57 23.42 12.10 -12.58
N LEU A 58 22.59 11.58 -11.68
CA LEU A 58 21.98 12.36 -10.61
C LEU A 58 23.04 12.91 -9.65
N VAL A 59 23.95 12.06 -9.17
CA VAL A 59 25.05 12.49 -8.30
C VAL A 59 25.89 13.58 -8.97
N SER A 60 26.25 13.41 -10.24
CA SER A 60 27.00 14.42 -11.00
C SER A 60 26.21 15.73 -11.12
N SER A 61 24.91 15.68 -11.42
CA SER A 61 24.08 16.89 -11.52
C SER A 61 24.01 17.67 -10.21
N VAL A 62 23.92 16.99 -9.06
CA VAL A 62 23.92 17.65 -7.74
C VAL A 62 25.30 18.25 -7.45
N ARG A 63 26.39 17.54 -7.75
CA ARG A 63 27.75 18.07 -7.60
C ARG A 63 28.00 19.30 -8.48
N ASP A 64 27.44 19.33 -9.69
CA ASP A 64 27.51 20.50 -10.57
C ASP A 64 26.63 21.66 -10.07
N GLU A 65 25.50 21.35 -9.43
CA GLU A 65 24.56 22.33 -8.85
C GLU A 65 25.16 23.05 -7.63
N VAL A 66 25.70 22.31 -6.66
CA VAL A 66 26.09 22.86 -5.34
C VAL A 66 27.60 22.92 -5.11
N GLY A 67 28.41 22.37 -6.02
CA GLY A 67 29.86 22.21 -5.83
C GLY A 67 30.21 20.89 -5.14
N SER A 68 31.19 20.17 -5.67
CA SER A 68 31.59 18.84 -5.17
C SER A 68 32.13 18.88 -3.74
N GLU A 69 32.72 19.99 -3.32
CA GLU A 69 33.21 20.25 -1.97
C GLU A 69 32.11 20.41 -0.91
N ASN A 70 30.85 20.48 -1.35
CA ASN A 70 29.67 20.60 -0.50
C ASN A 70 28.80 19.33 -0.48
N VAL A 71 29.22 18.25 -1.16
CA VAL A 71 28.44 17.00 -1.25
C VAL A 71 29.12 15.87 -0.49
N LEU A 72 28.34 15.12 0.30
CA LEU A 72 28.69 13.78 0.78
C LEU A 72 27.79 12.75 0.09
N LEU A 73 28.35 11.68 -0.44
CA LEU A 73 27.61 10.53 -0.95
C LEU A 73 27.84 9.32 -0.04
N LEU A 74 26.77 8.87 0.61
CA LEU A 74 26.83 7.83 1.65
C LEU A 74 26.01 6.60 1.26
N ASP A 75 26.42 5.44 1.75
CA ASP A 75 25.70 4.18 1.58
C ASP A 75 25.45 3.49 2.94
N ALA A 76 24.26 2.90 3.10
CA ALA A 76 23.87 2.21 4.32
C ALA A 76 23.98 0.67 4.24
N GLY A 77 24.85 0.11 3.39
CA GLY A 77 25.17 -1.33 3.40
C GLY A 77 24.34 -2.20 2.43
N ASP A 78 24.65 -3.49 2.41
CA ASP A 78 24.14 -4.51 1.47
C ASP A 78 24.50 -4.19 0.02
N TRP A 79 25.80 -4.28 -0.28
CA TRP A 79 26.37 -3.74 -1.51
C TRP A 79 26.01 -4.57 -2.73
N PHE A 80 26.26 -5.88 -2.71
CA PHE A 80 26.41 -6.68 -3.94
C PHE A 80 25.46 -7.87 -4.11
N GLN A 81 24.91 -8.42 -3.03
CA GLN A 81 24.09 -9.62 -3.11
C GLN A 81 22.72 -9.32 -3.72
N GLY A 82 22.36 -9.95 -4.84
CA GLY A 82 21.02 -9.81 -5.44
C GLY A 82 20.99 -10.01 -6.95
N THR A 83 21.87 -9.32 -7.69
CA THR A 83 21.98 -9.49 -9.15
C THR A 83 23.17 -10.34 -9.55
N PRO A 84 23.12 -11.05 -10.70
CA PRO A 84 24.26 -11.78 -11.25
C PRO A 84 25.53 -10.93 -11.40
N GLU A 85 25.38 -9.68 -11.85
CA GLU A 85 26.48 -8.76 -12.13
C GLU A 85 27.21 -8.35 -10.86
N GLY A 86 26.45 -7.95 -9.83
CA GLY A 86 27.00 -7.60 -8.53
C GLY A 86 27.65 -8.79 -7.83
N ALA A 87 27.08 -9.99 -7.98
CA ALA A 87 27.56 -11.21 -7.35
C ALA A 87 28.76 -11.87 -8.07
N SER A 88 28.94 -11.62 -9.37
CA SER A 88 29.83 -12.42 -10.26
C SER A 88 31.30 -12.52 -9.82
N ASP A 89 31.82 -11.51 -9.13
CA ASP A 89 33.19 -11.46 -8.63
C ASP A 89 33.28 -11.24 -7.11
N GLY A 90 32.23 -11.67 -6.40
CA GLY A 90 32.14 -11.51 -4.96
C GLY A 90 31.87 -10.08 -4.51
N GLY A 91 31.42 -9.18 -5.41
CA GLY A 91 31.07 -7.79 -5.10
C GLY A 91 32.07 -6.73 -5.54
N LEU A 92 33.20 -7.13 -6.12
CA LEU A 92 34.26 -6.20 -6.50
C LEU A 92 33.81 -5.23 -7.60
N GLN A 93 33.02 -5.66 -8.59
CA GLN A 93 32.46 -4.73 -9.59
C GLN A 93 31.58 -3.65 -8.97
N MET A 94 30.79 -4.02 -7.95
CA MET A 94 29.92 -3.08 -7.26
C MET A 94 30.73 -2.01 -6.54
N ILE A 95 31.76 -2.43 -5.80
CA ILE A 95 32.70 -1.53 -5.14
C ILE A 95 33.41 -0.61 -6.14
N ARG A 96 33.84 -1.13 -7.30
CA ARG A 96 34.44 -0.29 -8.36
C ARG A 96 33.45 0.72 -8.95
N ALA A 97 32.18 0.36 -9.07
CA ALA A 97 31.15 1.31 -9.48
C ALA A 97 30.95 2.41 -8.43
N MET A 98 30.89 2.06 -7.14
CA MET A 98 30.84 3.05 -6.05
C MET A 98 32.05 4.00 -6.08
N GLU A 99 33.26 3.49 -6.37
CA GLU A 99 34.45 4.34 -6.52
C GLU A 99 34.35 5.31 -7.70
N CYS A 100 33.73 4.89 -8.82
CA CYS A 100 33.49 5.79 -9.96
C CYS A 100 32.54 6.94 -9.57
N LEU A 101 31.56 6.68 -8.70
CA LEU A 101 30.65 7.69 -8.16
C LEU A 101 31.27 8.50 -7.01
N GLN A 102 32.47 8.14 -6.54
CA GLN A 102 33.16 8.81 -5.43
C GLN A 102 32.30 8.83 -4.15
N PHE A 103 31.86 7.65 -3.69
CA PHE A 103 31.24 7.54 -2.36
C PHE A 103 32.23 7.96 -1.27
N ASP A 104 31.74 8.72 -0.29
CA ASP A 104 32.54 9.26 0.81
C ASP A 104 32.65 8.30 1.99
N ALA A 105 31.62 7.47 2.22
CA ALA A 105 31.65 6.39 3.20
C ALA A 105 30.52 5.38 2.96
N THR A 106 30.69 4.17 3.49
CA THR A 106 29.65 3.15 3.58
C THR A 106 29.69 2.46 4.94
N THR A 107 28.63 1.75 5.30
CA THR A 107 28.60 0.82 6.42
C THR A 107 28.40 -0.62 5.95
N LEU A 108 28.42 -1.57 6.88
CA LEU A 108 28.17 -2.98 6.60
C LEU A 108 26.68 -3.29 6.73
N GLY A 109 26.13 -3.97 5.75
CA GLY A 109 24.88 -4.71 5.85
C GLY A 109 25.12 -6.19 6.16
N ASN A 110 24.03 -6.92 6.41
CA ASN A 110 24.13 -8.36 6.69
C ASN A 110 24.61 -9.14 5.46
N HIS A 111 24.17 -8.79 4.26
CA HIS A 111 24.51 -9.51 3.04
C HIS A 111 25.96 -9.30 2.57
N ASP A 112 26.67 -8.33 3.13
CA ASP A 112 28.12 -8.16 2.85
C ASP A 112 28.96 -9.33 3.39
N PHE A 113 28.38 -10.16 4.27
CA PHE A 113 29.00 -11.35 4.84
C PHE A 113 28.66 -12.66 4.11
N ASP A 114 27.80 -12.64 3.07
CA ASP A 114 27.26 -13.85 2.44
C ASP A 114 28.35 -14.73 1.79
N TYR A 115 29.38 -14.12 1.21
CA TYR A 115 30.56 -14.82 0.69
C TYR A 115 31.67 -15.03 1.73
N GLY A 116 31.36 -14.81 3.01
CA GLY A 116 32.26 -15.02 4.13
C GLY A 116 33.22 -13.86 4.39
N ILE A 117 33.84 -13.92 5.57
CA ILE A 117 34.70 -12.85 6.10
C ILE A 117 35.93 -12.61 5.22
N ASP A 118 36.50 -13.66 4.61
CA ASP A 118 37.67 -13.49 3.75
C ASP A 118 37.33 -12.69 2.48
N ASN A 119 36.15 -12.90 1.88
CA ASN A 119 35.69 -12.10 0.75
C ASN A 119 35.45 -10.65 1.18
N LEU A 120 34.75 -10.43 2.30
CA LEU A 120 34.51 -9.09 2.83
C LEU A 120 35.82 -8.33 3.07
N LEU A 121 36.81 -8.97 3.69
CA LEU A 121 38.13 -8.38 3.90
C LEU A 121 38.83 -8.05 2.59
N ASN A 122 38.70 -8.88 1.56
CA ASN A 122 39.25 -8.60 0.23
C ASN A 122 38.59 -7.36 -0.40
N LEU A 123 37.27 -7.22 -0.29
CA LEU A 123 36.53 -6.06 -0.79
C LEU A 123 36.96 -4.77 -0.08
N ILE A 124 36.99 -4.78 1.26
CA ILE A 124 37.38 -3.60 2.06
C ILE A 124 38.83 -3.19 1.73
N ASN A 125 39.75 -4.15 1.59
CA ASN A 125 41.14 -3.85 1.22
C ASN A 125 41.31 -3.42 -0.25
N ALA A 126 40.35 -3.73 -1.13
CA ALA A 126 40.41 -3.37 -2.54
C ALA A 126 39.88 -1.96 -2.83
N THR A 127 39.24 -1.32 -1.85
CA THR A 127 38.63 0.01 -1.99
C THR A 127 39.33 1.08 -1.17
N SER A 128 39.20 2.32 -1.65
CA SER A 128 39.54 3.52 -0.89
C SER A 128 38.36 4.13 -0.13
N ILE A 129 37.13 3.61 -0.34
CA ILE A 129 35.93 4.09 0.34
C ILE A 129 36.02 3.67 1.82
N PRO A 130 35.95 4.62 2.77
CA PRO A 130 35.89 4.32 4.20
C PRO A 130 34.69 3.42 4.54
N VAL A 131 34.96 2.25 5.13
CA VAL A 131 33.92 1.34 5.63
C VAL A 131 33.84 1.47 7.15
N ILE A 132 32.68 1.91 7.65
CA ILE A 132 32.48 2.29 9.04
C ILE A 132 31.55 1.28 9.71
N ALA A 133 31.96 0.73 10.86
CA ALA A 133 31.04 -0.01 11.73
C ALA A 133 31.47 0.08 13.21
N SER A 134 30.58 0.61 14.04
CA SER A 134 30.83 0.91 15.44
C SER A 134 30.44 -0.21 16.40
N ASN A 135 29.62 -1.17 15.95
CA ASN A 135 28.99 -2.16 16.81
C ASN A 135 29.29 -3.63 16.47
N VAL A 136 30.20 -3.93 15.53
CA VAL A 136 30.54 -5.32 15.15
C VAL A 136 31.96 -5.70 15.54
N THR A 137 32.10 -6.88 16.15
CA THR A 137 33.38 -7.51 16.47
C THR A 137 33.47 -8.91 15.86
N GLU A 138 34.65 -9.32 15.41
CA GLU A 138 34.90 -10.62 14.81
C GLU A 138 35.92 -11.38 15.68
N SER A 139 35.69 -12.67 15.89
CA SER A 139 36.43 -13.50 16.84
C SER A 139 37.96 -13.48 16.71
N SER A 140 38.48 -13.37 15.48
CA SER A 140 39.93 -13.30 15.21
C SER A 140 40.51 -11.88 15.24
N GLY A 141 39.65 -10.86 15.34
CA GLY A 141 40.06 -9.45 15.35
C GLY A 141 40.40 -8.89 13.97
N ARG A 142 40.32 -9.68 12.89
CA ARG A 142 40.76 -9.28 11.54
C ARG A 142 39.90 -8.17 10.96
N LEU A 143 38.59 -8.26 11.17
CA LEU A 143 37.64 -7.27 10.66
C LEU A 143 37.87 -5.88 11.30
N GLN A 144 38.25 -5.84 12.57
CA GLN A 144 38.50 -4.60 13.32
C GLN A 144 39.77 -3.87 12.86
N GLN A 145 40.66 -4.57 12.14
CA GLN A 145 41.91 -3.98 11.62
C GLN A 145 41.68 -3.18 10.34
N VAL A 146 40.60 -3.47 9.59
CA VAL A 146 40.30 -2.83 8.31
C VAL A 146 39.12 -1.85 8.39
N LEU A 147 38.23 -2.02 9.37
CA LEU A 147 37.10 -1.12 9.57
C LEU A 147 37.49 0.14 10.33
N LEU A 148 36.88 1.25 9.93
CA LEU A 148 36.83 2.43 10.79
C LEU A 148 35.75 2.24 11.85
N ARG A 149 36.12 2.46 13.11
CA ARG A 149 35.16 2.38 14.20
C ARG A 149 34.14 3.51 14.14
N ASP A 150 34.62 4.71 13.86
CA ASP A 150 33.90 5.96 13.64
C ASP A 150 34.79 6.86 12.77
N HIS A 151 34.21 7.87 12.11
CA HIS A 151 34.97 8.71 11.17
C HIS A 151 34.48 10.16 11.18
N ILE A 152 35.37 11.13 10.97
CA ILE A 152 34.99 12.55 10.76
C ILE A 152 35.42 12.95 9.36
N ILE A 153 34.48 13.49 8.58
CA ILE A 153 34.73 14.07 7.26
C ILE A 153 34.39 15.56 7.31
N GLU A 154 35.28 16.39 6.78
CA GLU A 154 35.01 17.82 6.62
C GLU A 154 34.45 18.10 5.22
N ARG A 155 33.22 18.64 5.15
CA ARG A 155 32.52 18.92 3.89
C ARG A 155 31.55 20.08 4.08
N GLY A 156 31.46 20.98 3.10
CA GLY A 156 30.47 22.07 3.14
C GLY A 156 30.59 23.02 4.33
N GLY A 157 31.77 23.13 4.96
CA GLY A 157 31.98 23.90 6.20
C GLY A 157 31.62 23.16 7.50
N PHE A 158 31.17 21.91 7.42
CA PHE A 158 30.84 21.06 8.58
C PHE A 158 31.88 19.97 8.82
N ARG A 159 32.16 19.69 10.09
CA ARG A 159 32.84 18.46 10.54
C ARG A 159 31.80 17.39 10.84
N VAL A 160 31.53 16.52 9.87
CA VAL A 160 30.49 15.49 9.94
C VAL A 160 31.05 14.22 10.55
N GLY A 161 30.58 13.85 11.73
CA GLY A 161 30.89 12.58 12.36
C GLY A 161 29.96 11.47 11.87
N LEU A 162 30.54 10.37 11.42
CA LEU A 162 29.87 9.22 10.85
C LEU A 162 29.95 8.02 11.80
N ILE A 163 28.80 7.38 12.04
CA ILE A 163 28.64 6.21 12.89
C ILE A 163 28.03 5.10 12.05
N GLY A 164 28.72 3.97 11.88
CA GLY A 164 28.18 2.82 11.15
C GLY A 164 27.54 1.80 12.09
N ILE A 165 26.38 1.26 11.75
CA ILE A 165 25.64 0.30 12.58
C ILE A 165 25.17 -0.88 11.74
N LEU A 166 25.54 -2.08 12.14
CA LEU A 166 25.00 -3.34 11.64
C LEU A 166 23.85 -3.81 12.55
N THR A 167 22.77 -4.35 11.97
CA THR A 167 21.67 -4.94 12.76
C THR A 167 22.17 -5.98 13.77
N PRO A 168 21.73 -5.95 15.05
CA PRO A 168 22.07 -6.97 16.03
C PRO A 168 21.68 -8.39 15.63
N ASP A 169 20.69 -8.54 14.74
CA ASP A 169 20.23 -9.84 14.27
C ASP A 169 21.07 -10.40 13.11
N ALA A 170 22.07 -9.64 12.60
CA ALA A 170 22.91 -10.06 11.48
C ALA A 170 23.53 -11.46 11.66
N PRO A 171 24.03 -11.88 12.84
CA PRO A 171 24.56 -13.22 13.04
C PRO A 171 23.56 -14.37 12.79
N ASN A 172 22.25 -14.09 12.84
CA ASN A 172 21.19 -15.07 12.62
C ASN A 172 20.65 -15.06 11.18
N ILE A 173 20.95 -14.02 10.41
CA ILE A 173 20.48 -13.81 9.02
C ILE A 173 21.50 -14.34 7.99
N ILE A 174 22.77 -14.43 8.40
CA ILE A 174 23.86 -14.90 7.54
C ILE A 174 24.21 -16.36 7.82
N ALA A 175 25.06 -16.95 6.99
CA ALA A 175 25.52 -18.33 7.16
C ALA A 175 25.99 -18.60 8.62
N PRO A 176 25.46 -19.62 9.32
CA PRO A 176 25.77 -19.86 10.74
C PRO A 176 27.26 -20.00 11.07
N ALA A 177 28.07 -20.50 10.13
CA ALA A 177 29.53 -20.60 10.29
C ALA A 177 30.24 -19.24 10.34
N VAL A 178 29.64 -18.22 9.73
CA VAL A 178 30.09 -16.82 9.78
C VAL A 178 29.48 -16.12 10.98
N GLY A 179 28.16 -16.24 11.18
CA GLY A 179 27.43 -15.61 12.28
C GLY A 179 28.02 -15.91 13.65
N LYS A 180 28.41 -17.16 13.92
CA LYS A 180 29.06 -17.58 15.19
C LYS A 180 30.39 -16.89 15.49
N LYS A 181 31.03 -16.27 14.48
CA LYS A 181 32.28 -15.51 14.64
C LYS A 181 32.04 -14.05 14.93
N LEU A 182 30.80 -13.56 14.78
CA LEU A 182 30.45 -12.17 14.95
C LEU A 182 29.80 -11.94 16.31
N GLN A 183 30.17 -10.84 16.95
CA GLN A 183 29.47 -10.29 18.09
C GLN A 183 29.04 -8.87 17.76
N VAL A 184 27.74 -8.63 17.77
CA VAL A 184 27.13 -7.33 17.45
C VAL A 184 26.56 -6.72 18.72
N ALA A 185 26.98 -5.51 19.05
CA ALA A 185 26.54 -4.78 20.23
C ALA A 185 25.16 -4.12 20.00
N PRO A 186 24.35 -3.91 21.07
CA PRO A 186 23.08 -3.21 20.99
C PRO A 186 23.22 -1.80 20.37
N LEU A 187 22.23 -1.39 19.56
CA LEU A 187 22.31 -0.17 18.74
C LEU A 187 22.56 1.07 19.59
N ALA A 188 21.66 1.36 20.55
CA ALA A 188 21.69 2.61 21.30
C ALA A 188 22.98 2.79 22.11
N ASP A 189 23.50 1.72 22.71
CA ASP A 189 24.77 1.75 23.45
C ASP A 189 25.96 2.03 22.53
N ALA A 190 25.99 1.42 21.34
CA ALA A 190 27.06 1.65 20.37
C ALA A 190 27.03 3.08 19.83
N VAL A 191 25.84 3.57 19.47
CA VAL A 191 25.64 4.93 18.94
C VAL A 191 25.95 5.97 20.01
N ARG A 192 25.48 5.83 21.26
CA ARG A 192 25.82 6.75 22.38
C ARG A 192 27.33 6.88 22.56
N LYS A 193 28.05 5.75 22.61
CA LYS A 193 29.51 5.74 22.77
C LYS A 193 30.23 6.39 21.58
N ALA A 194 29.76 6.17 20.35
CA ALA A 194 30.36 6.76 19.16
C ALA A 194 30.09 8.27 19.06
N ARG A 195 28.83 8.67 19.31
CA ARG A 195 28.40 10.07 19.44
C ARG A 195 29.30 10.84 20.40
N ASP A 196 29.51 10.31 21.61
CA ASP A 196 30.29 10.99 22.64
C ASP A 196 31.76 11.19 22.21
N ARG A 197 32.38 10.17 21.57
CA ARG A 197 33.74 10.29 21.03
C ARG A 197 33.82 11.33 19.91
N LEU A 198 32.90 11.30 18.96
CA LEU A 198 32.90 12.22 17.81
C LEU A 198 32.63 13.66 18.24
N ARG A 199 31.73 13.89 19.20
CA ARG A 199 31.51 15.22 19.78
C ARG A 199 32.75 15.72 20.53
N GLN A 200 33.44 14.87 21.29
CA GLN A 200 34.72 15.22 21.94
C GLN A 200 35.82 15.59 20.92
N GLN A 201 35.79 14.98 19.73
CA GLN A 201 36.68 15.32 18.61
C GLN A 201 36.22 16.56 17.83
N GLY A 202 35.10 17.18 18.22
CA GLY A 202 34.57 18.42 17.67
C GLY A 202 33.72 18.26 16.41
N ALA A 203 32.99 17.14 16.27
CA ALA A 203 32.00 16.97 15.22
C ALA A 203 30.83 17.97 15.36
N ASP A 204 30.53 18.64 14.26
CA ASP A 204 29.43 19.60 14.08
C ASP A 204 28.09 18.90 13.89
N LEU A 205 28.06 17.89 13.02
CA LEU A 205 26.90 17.07 12.71
C LEU A 205 27.22 15.60 12.96
N LEU A 206 26.22 14.82 13.36
CA LEU A 206 26.33 13.38 13.51
C LEU A 206 25.33 12.65 12.61
N VAL A 207 25.87 11.83 11.73
CA VAL A 207 25.14 10.98 10.80
C VAL A 207 25.37 9.52 11.17
N VAL A 208 24.28 8.79 11.42
CA VAL A 208 24.30 7.34 11.62
C VAL A 208 23.98 6.67 10.28
N LEU A 209 24.92 5.90 9.75
CA LEU A 209 24.70 4.95 8.66
C LEU A 209 24.24 3.65 9.30
N SER A 210 22.94 3.39 9.29
CA SER A 210 22.32 2.26 9.97
C SER A 210 21.82 1.25 8.96
N HIS A 211 22.25 -0.01 9.12
CA HIS A 211 21.68 -1.15 8.44
C HIS A 211 20.86 -2.00 9.42
N SER A 212 19.79 -1.41 9.96
CA SER A 212 18.93 -2.04 10.97
C SER A 212 17.44 -2.00 10.67
N GLY A 213 17.01 -1.12 9.78
CA GLY A 213 15.62 -1.02 9.33
C GLY A 213 14.80 -0.05 10.17
N VAL A 214 13.82 0.57 9.51
CA VAL A 214 13.02 1.70 10.07
C VAL A 214 12.37 1.36 11.41
N LYS A 215 11.96 0.11 11.62
CA LYS A 215 11.35 -0.36 12.88
C LYS A 215 12.28 -0.19 14.08
N LEU A 216 13.60 -0.36 13.89
CA LEU A 216 14.60 -0.18 14.95
C LEU A 216 15.19 1.24 14.96
N GLU A 217 15.24 1.89 13.80
CA GLU A 217 15.85 3.22 13.64
C GLU A 217 14.99 4.36 14.21
N ARG A 218 13.65 4.27 14.10
CA ARG A 218 12.75 5.29 14.69
C ARG A 218 12.83 5.35 16.22
N PRO A 219 12.77 4.23 16.96
CA PRO A 219 13.02 4.25 18.41
C PRO A 219 14.42 4.71 18.77
N LEU A 220 15.45 4.31 17.99
CA LEU A 220 16.83 4.74 18.21
C LEU A 220 16.99 6.26 18.17
N ALA A 221 16.31 6.94 17.24
CA ALA A 221 16.30 8.40 17.15
C ALA A 221 15.76 9.09 18.42
N GLY A 222 14.76 8.49 19.07
CA GLY A 222 14.21 9.00 20.33
C GLY A 222 15.03 8.59 21.57
N GLU A 223 15.72 7.46 21.53
CA GLU A 223 16.51 6.95 22.67
C GLU A 223 17.88 7.66 22.79
N VAL A 224 18.45 8.11 21.67
CA VAL A 224 19.80 8.68 21.63
C VAL A 224 19.77 10.13 21.16
N GLU A 225 19.76 11.05 22.12
CA GLU A 225 19.84 12.49 21.87
C GLU A 225 21.12 12.89 21.11
N GLY A 226 21.05 13.95 20.30
CA GLY A 226 22.20 14.61 19.69
C GLY A 226 22.68 13.98 18.38
N ILE A 227 21.86 13.13 17.77
CA ILE A 227 22.01 12.65 16.38
C ILE A 227 21.26 13.61 15.46
N ASP A 228 21.89 14.05 14.38
CA ASP A 228 21.29 14.97 13.42
C ASP A 228 20.54 14.21 12.31
N LEU A 229 21.11 13.08 11.86
CA LEU A 229 20.57 12.27 10.77
C LEU A 229 20.84 10.77 11.00
N ILE A 230 19.85 9.93 10.71
CA ILE A 230 19.96 8.48 10.52
C ILE A 230 19.64 8.18 9.05
N VAL A 231 20.62 7.65 8.33
CA VAL A 231 20.47 7.07 7.01
C VAL A 231 20.32 5.56 7.18
N GLY A 232 19.11 5.06 6.96
CA GLY A 232 18.72 3.67 7.16
C GLY A 232 18.93 2.76 5.95
N GLY A 233 18.81 1.45 6.19
CA GLY A 233 18.91 0.34 5.24
C GLY A 233 18.13 -0.89 5.73
N HIS A 234 18.43 -2.09 5.24
CA HIS A 234 17.90 -3.38 5.70
C HIS A 234 16.41 -3.66 5.39
N SER A 235 15.50 -2.76 5.74
CA SER A 235 14.05 -2.97 5.57
C SER A 235 13.50 -2.61 4.18
N HIS A 236 14.36 -2.14 3.27
CA HIS A 236 14.02 -1.70 1.91
C HIS A 236 12.87 -0.66 1.88
N THR A 237 12.73 0.12 2.94
CA THR A 237 11.58 1.01 3.10
C THR A 237 11.83 2.33 2.37
N LEU A 238 10.88 2.76 1.55
CA LEU A 238 10.91 4.12 0.99
C LEU A 238 10.24 5.06 2.00
N VAL A 239 11.03 5.90 2.67
CA VAL A 239 10.55 6.89 3.64
C VAL A 239 10.55 8.25 2.97
N ASP A 240 9.44 8.59 2.31
CA ASP A 240 9.26 9.86 1.59
C ASP A 240 7.96 10.58 2.04
N PRO A 241 8.06 11.76 2.69
CA PRO A 241 9.30 12.42 3.10
C PRO A 241 10.00 11.66 4.25
N PRO A 242 11.31 11.90 4.49
CA PRO A 242 11.99 11.42 5.68
C PRO A 242 11.23 11.75 6.97
N TRP A 243 11.24 10.81 7.91
CA TRP A 243 10.55 10.98 9.19
C TRP A 243 11.41 11.81 10.14
N VAL A 244 10.79 12.76 10.86
CA VAL A 244 11.49 13.59 11.85
C VAL A 244 11.01 13.21 13.24
N GLU A 245 11.94 12.83 14.10
CA GLU A 245 11.65 12.51 15.48
C GLU A 245 11.16 13.78 16.22
N PRO A 246 10.01 13.73 16.92
CA PRO A 246 9.33 14.93 17.41
C PRO A 246 10.01 15.66 18.58
N VAL A 247 10.92 15.03 19.32
CA VAL A 247 11.51 15.58 20.55
C VAL A 247 12.87 16.25 20.28
N HIS A 248 13.77 15.52 19.64
CA HIS A 248 15.15 15.89 19.37
C HIS A 248 15.34 16.40 17.93
N GLY A 249 14.39 16.15 17.03
CA GLY A 249 14.45 16.62 15.65
C GLY A 249 15.38 15.80 14.75
N THR A 250 15.79 14.60 15.19
CA THR A 250 16.61 13.68 14.39
C THR A 250 15.84 13.26 13.13
N VAL A 251 16.46 13.44 11.96
CA VAL A 251 15.89 13.00 10.68
C VAL A 251 16.21 11.52 10.47
N VAL A 252 15.22 10.71 10.08
CA VAL A 252 15.38 9.30 9.71
C VAL A 252 14.96 9.12 8.26
N ALA A 253 15.90 8.74 7.40
CA ALA A 253 15.73 8.64 5.97
C ALA A 253 16.14 7.27 5.44
N GLN A 254 15.37 6.71 4.50
CA GLN A 254 15.70 5.49 3.75
C GLN A 254 15.03 5.56 2.38
N VAL A 255 15.71 5.10 1.32
CA VAL A 255 15.31 5.36 -0.07
C VAL A 255 14.94 4.07 -0.84
N GLY A 256 14.25 3.15 -0.19
CA GLY A 256 13.86 1.88 -0.82
C GLY A 256 15.06 0.94 -0.96
N ALA A 257 15.32 0.41 -2.16
CA ALA A 257 16.45 -0.50 -2.44
C ALA A 257 16.77 -0.51 -3.95
N LYS A 258 17.79 -1.28 -4.34
CA LYS A 258 18.15 -1.57 -5.75
C LYS A 258 18.41 -0.30 -6.57
N THR A 259 19.07 0.70 -5.96
CA THR A 259 19.44 1.99 -6.61
C THR A 259 18.29 2.72 -7.33
N ARG A 260 17.03 2.47 -6.94
CA ARG A 260 15.85 3.06 -7.59
C ARG A 260 15.57 4.50 -7.19
N HIS A 261 16.10 4.92 -6.04
CA HIS A 261 15.95 6.28 -5.53
C HIS A 261 17.28 6.76 -4.92
N LEU A 262 17.42 8.09 -4.86
CA LEU A 262 18.50 8.81 -4.23
C LEU A 262 17.90 9.77 -3.20
N GLY A 263 18.32 9.65 -1.94
CA GLY A 263 17.96 10.63 -0.91
C GLY A 263 18.86 11.84 -0.97
N ARG A 264 18.29 13.03 -0.79
CA ARG A 264 19.00 14.33 -0.73
C ARG A 264 18.60 15.07 0.54
N ILE A 265 19.58 15.30 1.42
CA ILE A 265 19.38 15.98 2.69
C ILE A 265 20.35 17.16 2.76
N GLU A 266 19.82 18.38 2.90
CA GLU A 266 20.65 19.58 2.89
C GLU A 266 20.68 20.24 4.25
N PHE A 267 21.88 20.48 4.76
CA PHE A 267 22.14 21.25 5.96
C PHE A 267 22.67 22.62 5.56
N SER A 268 21.98 23.67 6.01
CA SER A 268 22.45 25.07 5.87
C SER A 268 22.69 25.65 7.26
N ARG A 269 23.88 26.21 7.51
CA ARG A 269 24.18 26.92 8.76
C ARG A 269 24.28 28.42 8.52
N LYS A 270 23.49 29.18 9.27
CA LYS A 270 23.60 30.65 9.38
C LYS A 270 23.81 31.04 10.83
N GLY A 271 25.03 31.44 11.18
CA GLY A 271 25.42 31.67 12.57
C GLY A 271 25.34 30.38 13.40
N LYS A 272 24.51 30.36 14.45
CA LYS A 272 24.28 29.16 15.29
C LYS A 272 23.11 28.29 14.85
N SER A 273 22.31 28.74 13.88
CA SER A 273 21.13 28.01 13.43
C SER A 273 21.50 27.08 12.28
N VAL A 274 21.14 25.82 12.39
CA VAL A 274 21.21 24.83 11.29
C VAL A 274 19.78 24.52 10.85
N THR A 275 19.51 24.61 9.56
CA THR A 275 18.23 24.20 8.95
C THR A 275 18.45 22.99 8.07
N VAL A 276 17.49 22.06 8.08
CA VAL A 276 17.51 20.86 7.25
C VAL A 276 16.37 20.88 6.23
N SER A 277 16.66 20.54 4.98
CA SER A 277 15.65 20.23 3.95
C SER A 277 15.89 18.82 3.41
N THR A 278 14.83 18.16 2.97
CA THR A 278 14.88 16.76 2.54
C THR A 278 14.09 16.55 1.26
N SER A 279 14.60 15.73 0.36
CA SER A 279 13.88 15.23 -0.80
C SER A 279 14.35 13.84 -1.20
N VAL A 280 13.49 13.10 -1.89
CA VAL A 280 13.82 11.81 -2.51
C VAL A 280 13.63 11.94 -4.01
N VAL A 281 14.59 11.44 -4.78
CA VAL A 281 14.60 11.54 -6.24
C VAL A 281 14.64 10.14 -6.83
N ALA A 282 13.71 9.82 -7.74
CA ALA A 282 13.74 8.56 -8.48
C ALA A 282 14.91 8.54 -9.47
N VAL A 283 15.57 7.39 -9.59
CA VAL A 283 16.71 7.17 -10.49
C VAL A 283 16.20 6.69 -11.83
N GLU A 284 16.37 7.52 -12.86
CA GLU A 284 16.03 7.16 -14.24
C GLU A 284 16.93 6.01 -14.76
N ALA A 285 16.33 5.07 -15.48
CA ALA A 285 17.06 3.96 -16.07
C ALA A 285 17.87 4.42 -17.28
N LEU A 286 19.18 4.53 -17.11
CA LEU A 286 20.11 4.78 -18.21
C LEU A 286 20.84 3.51 -18.63
N SER A 287 20.87 3.26 -19.94
CA SER A 287 21.61 2.14 -20.52
C SER A 287 23.11 2.40 -20.66
N VAL A 288 23.54 3.67 -20.63
CA VAL A 288 24.94 4.06 -20.83
C VAL A 288 25.30 5.16 -19.83
N ALA A 289 26.35 4.93 -19.04
CA ALA A 289 26.89 5.95 -18.15
C ALA A 289 27.64 7.05 -18.92
N THR A 290 27.55 8.29 -18.43
CA THR A 290 28.31 9.43 -18.95
C THR A 290 29.78 9.38 -18.52
N ASP A 291 30.05 8.91 -17.29
CA ASP A 291 31.42 8.72 -16.81
C ASP A 291 32.13 7.61 -17.61
N PRO A 292 33.31 7.90 -18.22
CA PRO A 292 33.99 6.92 -19.07
C PRO A 292 34.42 5.64 -18.34
N LYS A 293 34.80 5.72 -17.05
CA LYS A 293 35.26 4.56 -16.29
C LYS A 293 34.09 3.65 -15.95
N LEU A 294 33.00 4.23 -15.44
CA LEU A 294 31.77 3.50 -15.15
C LEU A 294 31.18 2.91 -16.44
N LYS A 295 31.19 3.64 -17.55
CA LYS A 295 30.74 3.13 -18.84
C LYS A 295 31.51 1.89 -19.27
N SER A 296 32.84 1.92 -19.18
CA SER A 296 33.69 0.77 -19.51
C SER A 296 33.46 -0.40 -18.55
N LEU A 297 33.29 -0.14 -17.26
CA LEU A 297 32.97 -1.14 -16.24
C LEU A 297 31.65 -1.86 -16.57
N LEU A 298 30.56 -1.11 -16.73
CA LEU A 298 29.23 -1.66 -17.00
C LEU A 298 29.18 -2.43 -18.32
N ALA A 299 29.87 -1.95 -19.36
CA ALA A 299 29.96 -2.64 -20.65
C ALA A 299 30.69 -3.99 -20.53
N ALA A 300 31.80 -4.04 -19.79
CA ALA A 300 32.55 -5.27 -19.56
C ALA A 300 31.74 -6.29 -18.76
N VAL A 301 31.10 -5.84 -17.68
CA VAL A 301 30.25 -6.69 -16.84
C VAL A 301 29.07 -7.25 -17.62
N ASN A 302 28.36 -6.42 -18.39
CA ASN A 302 27.24 -6.86 -19.21
C ASN A 302 27.69 -7.88 -20.27
N ALA A 303 28.86 -7.71 -20.88
CA ALA A 303 29.38 -8.65 -21.87
C ALA A 303 29.72 -10.02 -21.26
N THR A 304 30.40 -10.03 -20.10
CA THR A 304 30.85 -11.28 -19.47
C THR A 304 29.72 -12.04 -18.79
N VAL A 305 28.82 -11.33 -18.08
CA VAL A 305 27.73 -11.96 -17.32
C VAL A 305 26.53 -12.25 -18.21
N GLY A 306 26.26 -11.37 -19.18
CA GLY A 306 25.08 -11.45 -20.05
C GLY A 306 25.02 -12.71 -20.90
N GLU A 307 26.14 -13.22 -21.41
CA GLU A 307 26.17 -14.43 -22.24
C GLU A 307 25.59 -15.66 -21.50
N LYS A 308 25.96 -15.83 -20.22
CA LYS A 308 25.45 -16.92 -19.38
C LYS A 308 24.04 -16.65 -18.86
N MET A 309 23.77 -15.42 -18.44
CA MET A 309 22.57 -15.08 -17.68
C MET A 309 21.35 -14.79 -18.57
N ASN A 310 21.55 -14.31 -19.80
CA ASN A 310 20.46 -13.93 -20.70
C ASN A 310 20.00 -15.08 -21.61
N ARG A 311 20.38 -16.32 -21.30
CA ARG A 311 19.85 -17.51 -22.00
C ARG A 311 18.43 -17.82 -21.50
N LYS A 312 17.55 -18.19 -22.43
CA LYS A 312 16.22 -18.71 -22.11
C LYS A 312 16.34 -20.05 -21.40
N VAL A 313 15.61 -20.22 -20.31
CA VAL A 313 15.47 -21.48 -19.55
C VAL A 313 14.09 -22.12 -19.71
N GLY A 314 13.07 -21.31 -19.96
CA GLY A 314 11.72 -21.80 -20.16
C GLY A 314 10.73 -20.67 -20.39
N GLU A 315 9.45 -20.96 -20.15
CA GLU A 315 8.37 -19.98 -20.16
C GLU A 315 7.48 -20.16 -18.94
N SER A 316 6.99 -19.05 -18.39
CA SER A 316 5.97 -19.06 -17.35
C SER A 316 4.63 -18.62 -17.94
N PRO A 317 3.54 -19.39 -17.79
CA PRO A 317 2.23 -19.00 -18.32
C PRO A 317 1.65 -17.76 -17.62
N GLU A 318 2.06 -17.50 -16.37
CA GLU A 318 1.61 -16.37 -15.55
C GLU A 318 2.78 -15.87 -14.69
N ALA A 319 2.75 -14.61 -14.24
CA ALA A 319 3.75 -14.11 -13.32
C ALA A 319 3.51 -14.67 -11.91
N LEU A 320 4.55 -15.16 -11.24
CA LEU A 320 4.46 -15.61 -9.85
C LEU A 320 5.12 -14.59 -8.95
N HIS A 321 4.34 -14.02 -8.04
CA HIS A 321 4.81 -13.01 -7.11
C HIS A 321 5.26 -13.62 -5.78
N SER A 322 6.32 -13.04 -5.22
CA SER A 322 6.84 -13.30 -3.87
C SER A 322 5.99 -12.67 -2.75
N GLY A 323 4.88 -11.99 -3.08
CA GLY A 323 4.03 -11.24 -2.15
C GLY A 323 3.42 -12.11 -1.03
N GLY A 324 3.17 -11.48 0.13
CA GLY A 324 2.54 -12.09 1.32
C GLY A 324 3.48 -12.37 2.50
N HIS A 325 4.80 -12.35 2.27
CA HIS A 325 5.79 -12.80 3.27
C HIS A 325 6.17 -11.79 4.37
N LYS A 326 5.85 -10.50 4.20
CA LYS A 326 6.39 -9.41 5.05
C LYS A 326 5.59 -9.10 6.32
N GLU A 327 4.36 -9.62 6.44
CA GLU A 327 3.43 -9.16 7.49
C GLU A 327 2.80 -10.30 8.31
N SER A 328 2.82 -11.54 7.84
CA SER A 328 2.42 -12.70 8.66
C SER A 328 3.10 -13.99 8.18
N GLY A 329 3.58 -14.81 9.12
CA GLY A 329 4.22 -16.10 8.84
C GLY A 329 3.28 -17.21 8.35
N ALA A 330 2.03 -16.83 8.01
CA ALA A 330 0.92 -17.72 7.72
C ALA A 330 0.64 -17.93 6.23
N PHE A 331 1.22 -17.13 5.33
CA PHE A 331 0.94 -17.21 3.90
C PHE A 331 2.08 -17.86 3.12
N SER A 332 1.74 -18.89 2.35
CA SER A 332 2.62 -19.46 1.35
C SER A 332 2.29 -18.88 -0.04
N SER A 333 3.28 -18.27 -0.68
CA SER A 333 3.16 -17.63 -2.00
C SER A 333 3.13 -18.68 -3.12
N PRO A 334 2.44 -18.44 -4.26
CA PRO A 334 2.53 -19.30 -5.43
C PRO A 334 3.98 -19.57 -5.87
N LEU A 335 4.82 -18.52 -5.89
CA LEU A 335 6.23 -18.63 -6.23
C LEU A 335 6.97 -19.56 -5.26
N GLY A 336 6.81 -19.35 -3.96
CA GLY A 336 7.45 -20.17 -2.94
C GLY A 336 7.01 -21.64 -2.99
N ARG A 337 5.73 -21.91 -3.28
CA ARG A 337 5.21 -23.27 -3.48
C ARG A 337 5.81 -23.94 -4.71
N TRP A 338 5.94 -23.21 -5.82
CA TRP A 338 6.60 -23.71 -7.02
C TRP A 338 8.11 -23.99 -6.80
N ILE A 339 8.81 -23.14 -6.04
CA ILE A 339 10.20 -23.38 -5.64
C ILE A 339 10.28 -24.64 -4.77
N CYS A 340 9.38 -24.77 -3.79
CA CYS A 340 9.30 -25.95 -2.94
C CYS A 340 9.04 -27.23 -3.76
N ASP A 341 8.07 -27.21 -4.66
CA ASP A 341 7.77 -28.33 -5.58
C ASP A 341 9.02 -28.72 -6.40
N SER A 342 9.73 -27.73 -6.96
CA SER A 342 10.98 -27.92 -7.68
C SER A 342 12.07 -28.58 -6.81
N MET A 343 12.21 -28.14 -5.55
CA MET A 343 13.16 -28.72 -4.59
C MET A 343 12.79 -30.14 -4.18
N ALA A 344 11.50 -30.42 -3.94
CA ALA A 344 11.01 -31.75 -3.56
C ALA A 344 11.30 -32.76 -4.66
N GLU A 345 11.02 -32.38 -5.90
CA GLU A 345 11.29 -33.19 -7.07
C GLU A 345 12.79 -33.44 -7.28
N ALA A 346 13.62 -32.38 -7.18
CA ALA A 346 15.07 -32.49 -7.31
C ALA A 346 15.69 -33.47 -6.30
N ALA A 347 15.18 -33.48 -5.08
CA ALA A 347 15.64 -34.37 -4.01
C ALA A 347 14.93 -35.75 -4.00
N GLY A 348 13.92 -35.97 -4.86
CA GLY A 348 13.15 -37.20 -4.90
C GLY A 348 12.35 -37.47 -3.60
N VAL A 349 11.81 -36.42 -2.99
CA VAL A 349 10.99 -36.49 -1.76
C VAL A 349 9.60 -35.93 -2.01
N SER A 350 8.64 -36.27 -1.14
CA SER A 350 7.23 -35.89 -1.31
C SER A 350 6.84 -34.56 -0.68
N ALA A 351 7.77 -33.88 -0.01
CA ALA A 351 7.52 -32.58 0.58
C ALA A 351 8.80 -31.77 0.75
N SER A 352 8.62 -30.46 0.81
CA SER A 352 9.71 -29.52 1.01
C SER A 352 9.21 -28.23 1.65
N PHE A 353 10.16 -27.43 2.12
CA PHE A 353 9.90 -26.06 2.56
C PHE A 353 11.10 -25.14 2.28
N HIS A 354 10.81 -23.85 2.08
CA HIS A 354 11.79 -22.82 1.75
C HIS A 354 11.46 -21.53 2.51
N ASN A 355 12.45 -20.86 3.11
CA ASN A 355 12.20 -19.63 3.87
C ASN A 355 11.90 -18.46 2.94
N HIS A 356 10.97 -17.61 3.38
CA HIS A 356 10.56 -16.42 2.64
C HIS A 356 11.74 -15.51 2.28
N GLY A 357 12.68 -15.33 3.23
CA GLY A 357 13.89 -14.52 3.02
C GLY A 357 14.80 -15.01 1.90
N GLY A 358 14.67 -16.28 1.48
CA GLY A 358 15.39 -16.88 0.36
C GLY A 358 14.87 -16.48 -1.03
N ILE A 359 13.68 -15.88 -1.12
CA ILE A 359 12.99 -15.48 -2.35
C ILE A 359 13.12 -13.96 -2.51
N ARG A 360 13.84 -13.50 -3.54
CA ARG A 360 14.32 -12.10 -3.64
C ARG A 360 13.75 -11.30 -4.80
N ASP A 361 13.06 -11.95 -5.72
CA ASP A 361 12.37 -11.34 -6.85
C ASP A 361 11.18 -12.22 -7.28
N ASP A 362 10.42 -11.72 -8.26
CA ASP A 362 9.26 -12.40 -8.83
C ASP A 362 9.64 -13.19 -10.10
N LEU A 363 8.86 -14.24 -10.42
CA LEU A 363 8.97 -14.94 -11.70
C LEU A 363 8.13 -14.20 -12.76
N PRO A 364 8.72 -13.76 -13.88
CA PRO A 364 7.98 -13.05 -14.92
C PRO A 364 7.07 -14.00 -15.72
N SER A 365 5.98 -13.48 -16.27
CA SER A 365 5.20 -14.17 -17.30
C SER A 365 5.90 -14.14 -18.66
N GLY A 366 5.69 -15.18 -19.47
CA GLY A 366 6.29 -15.32 -20.80
C GLY A 366 7.68 -15.93 -20.73
N GLU A 367 8.62 -15.41 -21.52
CA GLU A 367 10.00 -15.93 -21.56
C GLU A 367 10.71 -15.72 -20.22
N VAL A 368 11.24 -16.83 -19.67
CA VAL A 368 12.05 -16.82 -18.44
C VAL A 368 13.51 -17.08 -18.81
N LEU A 369 14.40 -16.20 -18.32
CA LEU A 369 15.84 -16.28 -18.48
C LEU A 369 16.50 -16.89 -17.23
N TYR A 370 17.69 -17.45 -17.39
CA TYR A 370 18.47 -17.97 -16.25
C TYR A 370 18.75 -16.89 -15.19
N ARG A 371 18.91 -15.65 -15.64
CA ARG A 371 18.96 -14.45 -14.80
C ARG A 371 17.79 -14.34 -13.85
N ASP A 372 16.57 -14.55 -14.34
CA ASP A 372 15.36 -14.32 -13.55
C ASP A 372 15.35 -15.29 -12.36
N LEU A 373 15.72 -16.55 -12.60
CA LEU A 373 15.88 -17.56 -11.55
C LEU A 373 16.99 -17.20 -10.55
N PHE A 374 18.12 -16.66 -11.02
CA PHE A 374 19.20 -16.21 -10.15
C PHE A 374 18.74 -15.06 -9.25
N GLU A 375 18.05 -14.08 -9.82
CA GLU A 375 17.55 -12.91 -9.08
C GLU A 375 16.47 -13.32 -8.05
N ILE A 376 15.70 -14.39 -8.31
CA ILE A 376 14.78 -15.00 -7.33
C ILE A 376 15.54 -15.68 -6.18
N SER A 377 16.60 -16.44 -6.45
CA SER A 377 17.37 -17.21 -5.44
C SER A 377 18.88 -17.01 -5.56
N PRO A 378 19.42 -15.83 -5.19
CA PRO A 378 20.80 -15.42 -5.50
C PRO A 378 21.86 -16.02 -4.58
N PHE A 379 21.47 -16.77 -3.55
CA PHE A 379 22.38 -17.23 -2.48
C PHE A 379 23.20 -18.47 -2.86
N GLY A 380 22.85 -19.16 -3.94
CA GLY A 380 23.51 -20.41 -4.32
C GLY A 380 23.28 -21.57 -3.35
N ASN A 381 22.25 -21.45 -2.48
CA ASN A 381 21.90 -22.47 -1.50
C ASN A 381 21.66 -23.84 -2.14
N ARG A 382 22.12 -24.89 -1.47
CA ARG A 382 21.93 -26.29 -1.91
C ARG A 382 20.66 -26.88 -1.34
N VAL A 383 19.95 -27.66 -2.16
CA VAL A 383 18.86 -28.49 -1.67
C VAL A 383 19.43 -29.51 -0.70
N THR A 384 18.89 -29.57 0.51
CA THR A 384 19.30 -30.49 1.58
C THR A 384 18.06 -31.23 2.06
N VAL A 385 18.15 -32.54 2.25
CA VAL A 385 17.04 -33.33 2.82
C VAL A 385 17.27 -33.50 4.30
N VAL A 386 16.29 -33.12 5.12
CA VAL A 386 16.28 -33.31 6.56
C VAL A 386 15.29 -34.41 6.95
N THR A 387 15.63 -35.19 7.98
CA THR A 387 14.73 -36.21 8.54
C THR A 387 14.08 -35.68 9.82
N LEU A 388 12.76 -35.47 9.79
CA LEU A 388 11.97 -34.97 10.91
C LEU A 388 10.93 -35.99 11.36
N THR A 389 10.68 -36.06 12.67
CA THR A 389 9.48 -36.72 13.20
C THR A 389 8.24 -35.85 12.98
N GLY A 390 7.04 -36.43 12.96
CA GLY A 390 5.79 -35.68 12.86
C GLY A 390 5.64 -34.62 13.97
N LYS A 391 6.13 -34.90 15.18
CA LYS A 391 6.19 -33.93 16.28
C LYS A 391 7.09 -32.74 15.95
N GLN A 392 8.28 -32.99 15.41
CA GLN A 392 9.22 -31.95 15.00
C GLN A 392 8.67 -31.11 13.85
N LEU A 393 7.98 -31.73 12.89
CA LEU A 393 7.33 -31.02 11.79
C LEU A 393 6.22 -30.08 12.31
N LYS A 394 5.40 -30.52 13.27
CA LYS A 394 4.41 -29.67 13.93
C LYS A 394 5.05 -28.46 14.61
N GLN A 395 6.16 -28.66 15.32
CA GLN A 395 6.89 -27.57 15.97
C GLN A 395 7.45 -26.56 14.96
N LEU A 396 8.00 -27.05 13.85
CA LEU A 396 8.49 -26.21 12.76
C LEU A 396 7.37 -25.36 12.17
N VAL A 397 6.22 -25.98 11.88
CA VAL A 397 5.05 -25.26 11.35
C VAL A 397 4.57 -24.20 12.33
N VAL A 398 4.43 -24.50 13.62
CA VAL A 398 4.06 -23.49 14.64
C VAL A 398 5.06 -22.33 14.63
N GLN A 399 6.37 -22.62 14.64
CA GLN A 399 7.40 -21.59 14.57
C GLN A 399 7.25 -20.72 13.31
N SER A 400 7.00 -21.33 12.14
CA SER A 400 6.76 -20.60 10.89
C SER A 400 5.59 -19.63 11.01
N LEU A 401 4.46 -20.11 11.55
CA LEU A 401 3.23 -19.31 11.70
C LEU A 401 3.40 -18.16 12.71
N THR A 402 4.23 -18.34 13.74
CA THR A 402 4.43 -17.34 14.80
C THR A 402 5.58 -16.36 14.57
N THR A 403 6.46 -16.62 13.60
CA THR A 403 7.64 -15.78 13.38
C THR A 403 7.37 -14.74 12.29
N GLU A 404 7.26 -13.47 12.67
CA GLU A 404 7.11 -12.36 11.71
C GLU A 404 8.28 -12.34 10.72
N GLY A 405 7.96 -12.37 9.42
CA GLY A 405 8.93 -12.22 8.32
C GLY A 405 9.91 -13.38 8.08
N ARG A 406 9.90 -14.43 8.92
CA ARG A 406 10.78 -15.61 8.80
C ARG A 406 10.00 -16.93 8.65
N GLY A 407 8.80 -16.84 8.08
CA GLY A 407 8.02 -18.02 7.73
C GLY A 407 8.67 -18.84 6.60
N VAL A 408 8.10 -20.01 6.34
CA VAL A 408 8.48 -20.87 5.23
C VAL A 408 7.27 -21.19 4.34
N ASP A 409 7.53 -21.26 3.04
CA ASP A 409 6.64 -21.85 2.06
C ASP A 409 6.71 -23.37 2.12
N PHE A 410 5.64 -24.06 1.69
CA PHE A 410 5.54 -25.51 1.74
C PHE A 410 5.10 -26.12 0.41
N HIS A 411 5.61 -27.31 0.10
CA HIS A 411 5.03 -28.22 -0.89
C HIS A 411 4.74 -29.59 -0.28
N GLY A 412 3.64 -30.21 -0.68
CA GLY A 412 3.24 -31.55 -0.23
C GLY A 412 2.69 -31.64 1.20
N ILE A 413 2.62 -30.51 1.91
CA ILE A 413 2.17 -30.39 3.31
C ILE A 413 0.92 -29.51 3.36
N ARG A 414 -0.12 -29.97 4.06
CA ARG A 414 -1.30 -29.17 4.44
C ARG A 414 -1.44 -29.14 5.95
N VAL A 415 -1.79 -27.98 6.52
CA VAL A 415 -1.78 -27.76 7.97
C VAL A 415 -3.12 -27.24 8.45
N GLN A 416 -3.87 -28.05 9.18
CA GLN A 416 -5.07 -27.60 9.89
C GLN A 416 -4.64 -26.97 11.22
N VAL A 417 -5.11 -25.75 11.48
CA VAL A 417 -4.79 -24.98 12.68
C VAL A 417 -6.07 -24.64 13.41
N ALA A 418 -6.08 -24.68 14.74
CA ALA A 418 -7.16 -24.10 15.53
C ALA A 418 -6.83 -22.61 15.78
N GLU A 419 -7.61 -21.70 15.21
CA GLU A 419 -7.57 -20.30 15.65
C GLU A 419 -8.30 -20.18 16.99
N ALA A 420 -7.57 -19.85 18.05
CA ALA A 420 -8.15 -19.25 19.24
C ALA A 420 -7.92 -17.74 19.17
N ASP A 421 -8.98 -16.93 19.21
CA ASP A 421 -8.91 -15.46 19.24
C ASP A 421 -7.88 -14.98 20.29
N GLY A 422 -6.71 -14.52 19.83
CA GLY A 422 -5.62 -14.04 20.69
C GLY A 422 -4.88 -15.11 21.51
N GLY A 423 -5.08 -16.40 21.22
CA GLY A 423 -4.38 -17.53 21.84
C GLY A 423 -3.16 -18.03 21.04
N PRO A 424 -2.36 -18.97 21.58
CA PRO A 424 -1.27 -19.59 20.83
C PRO A 424 -1.82 -20.40 19.64
N VAL A 425 -1.15 -20.32 18.49
CA VAL A 425 -1.49 -21.11 17.30
C VAL A 425 -1.28 -22.60 17.60
N GLU A 426 -2.37 -23.39 17.56
CA GLU A 426 -2.30 -24.84 17.72
C GLU A 426 -2.48 -25.54 16.36
N VAL A 427 -1.53 -26.41 16.01
CA VAL A 427 -1.62 -27.28 14.82
C VAL A 427 -2.40 -28.53 15.18
N GLU A 428 -3.65 -28.63 14.70
CA GLU A 428 -4.52 -29.78 14.95
C GLU A 428 -4.06 -31.01 14.16
N GLN A 429 -3.82 -30.83 12.87
CA GLN A 429 -3.47 -31.92 11.96
C GLN A 429 -2.56 -31.43 10.85
N ILE A 430 -1.55 -32.25 10.53
CA ILE A 430 -0.77 -32.09 9.32
C ILE A 430 -1.11 -33.25 8.39
N LEU A 431 -1.40 -32.93 7.13
CA LEU A 431 -1.56 -33.90 6.06
C LEU A 431 -0.35 -33.82 5.14
N LEU A 432 0.30 -34.96 4.93
CA LEU A 432 1.38 -35.12 3.96
C LEU A 432 0.81 -35.90 2.78
N GLN A 433 0.83 -35.31 1.58
CA GLN A 433 0.22 -35.92 0.38
C GLN A 433 -1.23 -36.38 0.59
N GLY A 434 -2.00 -35.60 1.37
CA GLY A 434 -3.40 -35.88 1.69
C GLY A 434 -3.64 -36.91 2.80
N ALA A 435 -2.60 -37.50 3.40
CA ALA A 435 -2.73 -38.45 4.51
C ALA A 435 -2.29 -37.81 5.85
N PRO A 436 -3.05 -38.01 6.94
CA PRO A 436 -2.68 -37.47 8.25
C PRO A 436 -1.43 -38.16 8.81
N ILE A 437 -0.56 -37.40 9.45
CA ILE A 437 0.68 -37.91 10.05
C ILE A 437 0.57 -38.17 11.55
N THR A 438 1.38 -39.10 12.06
CA THR A 438 1.54 -39.32 13.51
C THR A 438 2.81 -38.68 14.03
N ASP A 439 2.84 -38.36 15.33
CA ASP A 439 3.98 -37.66 15.96
C ASP A 439 5.31 -38.42 15.86
N GLN A 440 5.28 -39.76 15.83
CA GLN A 440 6.47 -40.61 15.80
C GLN A 440 6.94 -40.98 14.39
N GLN A 441 6.09 -40.79 13.37
CA GLN A 441 6.44 -41.10 11.99
C GLN A 441 7.56 -40.17 11.52
N GLN A 442 8.56 -40.74 10.84
CA GLN A 442 9.69 -39.99 10.29
C GLN A 442 9.46 -39.67 8.82
N PHE A 443 9.86 -38.46 8.43
CA PHE A 443 9.68 -37.92 7.08
C PHE A 443 10.99 -37.34 6.59
N ARG A 444 11.31 -37.63 5.33
CA ARG A 444 12.38 -36.96 4.59
C ARG A 444 11.77 -35.77 3.87
N ILE A 445 12.24 -34.57 4.19
CA ILE A 445 11.68 -33.32 3.67
C ILE A 445 12.84 -32.49 3.11
N ALA A 446 12.69 -31.98 1.90
CA ALA A 446 13.71 -31.13 1.28
C ALA A 446 13.60 -29.69 1.79
N THR A 447 14.74 -29.07 2.01
CA THR A 447 14.87 -27.66 2.35
C THR A 447 16.17 -27.12 1.74
N ASN A 448 16.60 -25.93 2.12
CA ASN A 448 17.90 -25.39 1.74
C ASN A 448 18.94 -25.60 2.87
N ASP A 449 20.22 -25.66 2.49
CA ASP A 449 21.35 -25.89 3.40
C ASP A 449 21.55 -24.78 4.45
N TYR A 450 21.11 -23.55 4.15
CA TYR A 450 21.04 -22.44 5.10
C TYR A 450 20.12 -22.77 6.28
N LEU A 451 18.86 -23.14 6.02
CA LEU A 451 17.89 -23.57 7.05
C LEU A 451 18.33 -24.86 7.74
N ALA A 452 18.81 -25.86 6.97
CA ALA A 452 19.29 -27.14 7.51
C ALA A 452 20.53 -26.99 8.40
N SER A 453 21.17 -25.82 8.42
CA SER A 453 22.30 -25.50 9.29
C SER A 453 21.92 -24.58 10.47
N GLY A 454 20.64 -24.22 10.60
CA GLY A 454 20.11 -23.37 11.66
C GLY A 454 20.09 -21.87 11.34
N GLY A 455 20.21 -21.48 10.07
CA GLY A 455 19.92 -20.11 9.64
C GLY A 455 18.50 -19.68 10.05
N ASP A 456 18.24 -18.37 10.15
CA ASP A 456 16.96 -17.79 10.61
C ASP A 456 16.49 -18.26 12.01
N GLY A 457 17.35 -18.91 12.80
CA GLY A 457 16.99 -19.46 14.12
C GLY A 457 16.31 -20.82 14.07
N TRP A 458 16.48 -21.59 12.99
CA TRP A 458 15.90 -22.94 12.84
C TRP A 458 16.76 -24.04 13.51
N ASP A 459 17.01 -23.92 14.81
CA ASP A 459 17.84 -24.86 15.59
C ASP A 459 17.37 -26.32 15.51
N LEU A 460 16.04 -26.52 15.42
CA LEU A 460 15.43 -27.84 15.26
C LEU A 460 15.90 -28.53 13.97
N LEU A 461 16.12 -27.77 12.89
CA LEU A 461 16.64 -28.29 11.63
C LEU A 461 18.13 -28.59 11.73
N ALA A 462 18.91 -27.74 12.40
CA ALA A 462 20.34 -27.96 12.61
C ALA A 462 20.65 -29.24 13.39
N ALA A 463 19.74 -29.65 14.28
CA ALA A 463 19.84 -30.88 15.06
C ALA A 463 19.35 -32.15 14.32
N ALA A 464 18.65 -31.99 13.18
CA ALA A 464 18.07 -33.11 12.44
C ALA A 464 19.13 -33.83 11.58
N PRO A 465 19.01 -35.17 11.38
CA PRO A 465 19.81 -35.87 10.37
C PRO A 465 19.57 -35.27 8.99
N ARG A 466 20.66 -35.03 8.24
CA ARG A 466 20.62 -34.37 6.94
C ARG A 466 21.51 -35.05 5.90
N GLU A 467 21.11 -34.94 4.64
CA GLU A 467 21.83 -35.46 3.48
C GLU A 467 21.74 -34.47 2.30
N ASP A 468 22.71 -34.50 1.39
CA ASP A 468 22.74 -33.61 0.22
C ASP A 468 21.61 -33.99 -0.76
N GLY A 469 20.80 -33.01 -1.14
CA GLY A 469 19.74 -33.14 -2.14
C GLY A 469 20.26 -33.07 -3.59
N GLY A 470 21.56 -32.85 -3.78
CA GLY A 470 22.28 -33.02 -5.03
C GLY A 470 22.38 -31.78 -5.92
N LEU A 471 21.34 -30.94 -5.94
CA LEU A 471 21.27 -29.70 -6.74
C LEU A 471 21.23 -28.46 -5.87
N SER A 472 21.61 -27.32 -6.43
CA SER A 472 21.23 -26.01 -5.89
C SER A 472 19.74 -25.74 -6.07
N VAL A 473 19.17 -24.85 -5.25
CA VAL A 473 17.79 -24.38 -5.43
C VAL A 473 17.60 -23.80 -6.83
N LEU A 474 18.61 -23.06 -7.32
CA LEU A 474 18.64 -22.49 -8.67
C LEU A 474 18.62 -23.55 -9.78
N GLU A 475 19.42 -24.61 -9.66
CA GLU A 475 19.40 -25.72 -10.64
C GLU A 475 18.10 -26.54 -10.56
N ALA A 476 17.49 -26.64 -9.38
CA ALA A 476 16.22 -27.32 -9.20
C ALA A 476 15.08 -26.58 -9.93
N THR A 477 14.98 -25.26 -9.76
CA THR A 477 13.97 -24.43 -10.43
C THR A 477 14.22 -24.33 -11.94
N GLU A 478 15.48 -24.27 -12.37
CA GLU A 478 15.85 -24.33 -13.79
C GLU A 478 15.34 -25.62 -14.44
N ARG A 479 15.66 -26.78 -13.86
CA ARG A 479 15.21 -28.07 -14.40
C ARG A 479 13.69 -28.22 -14.38
N ALA A 480 13.00 -27.59 -13.43
CA ALA A 480 11.55 -27.60 -13.38
C ALA A 480 10.94 -26.84 -14.58
N LEU A 481 11.55 -25.73 -15.01
CA LEU A 481 11.12 -24.96 -16.19
C LEU A 481 11.40 -25.66 -17.52
N GLU A 482 12.47 -26.45 -17.61
CA GLU A 482 12.83 -27.18 -18.83
C GLU A 482 11.86 -28.33 -19.17
N LYS A 483 10.96 -28.69 -18.24
CA LYS A 483 10.01 -29.79 -18.43
C LYS A 483 8.79 -29.39 -19.24
N ALA A 484 8.20 -30.39 -19.91
CA ALA A 484 7.02 -30.21 -20.75
C ALA A 484 5.76 -29.85 -19.95
N ASP A 485 5.70 -30.22 -18.67
CA ASP A 485 4.59 -29.96 -17.75
C ASP A 485 4.82 -28.73 -16.86
N SER A 486 5.85 -27.92 -17.13
CA SER A 486 6.22 -26.75 -16.32
C SER A 486 5.06 -25.76 -16.16
N ALA A 487 4.30 -25.50 -17.23
CA ALA A 487 3.11 -24.65 -17.19
C ALA A 487 2.03 -25.20 -16.26
N ASP A 488 1.76 -26.51 -16.29
CA ASP A 488 0.75 -27.15 -15.44
C ASP A 488 1.16 -27.08 -13.97
N ARG A 489 2.46 -27.25 -13.67
CA ARG A 489 3.00 -27.12 -12.30
C ARG A 489 2.92 -25.69 -11.78
N ILE A 490 3.18 -24.71 -12.64
CA ILE A 490 3.02 -23.29 -12.30
C ILE A 490 1.55 -22.99 -12.01
N TYR A 491 0.61 -23.43 -12.84
CA TYR A 491 -0.82 -23.28 -12.55
C TYR A 491 -1.26 -24.01 -11.27
N ALA A 492 -0.75 -25.21 -11.01
CA ALA A 492 -1.01 -25.94 -9.77
C ALA A 492 -0.52 -25.13 -8.55
N SER A 493 0.66 -24.52 -8.64
CA SER A 493 1.19 -23.64 -7.59
C SER A 493 0.39 -22.35 -7.39
N ILE A 494 -0.46 -21.95 -8.33
CA ILE A 494 -1.39 -20.82 -8.16
C ILE A 494 -2.65 -21.32 -7.46
N GLN A 495 -3.21 -22.44 -7.94
CA GLN A 495 -4.50 -22.99 -7.51
C GLN A 495 -4.45 -23.71 -6.16
N GLU A 496 -3.31 -24.27 -5.76
CA GLU A 496 -3.21 -24.88 -4.45
C GLU A 496 -3.46 -23.80 -3.38
N GLU A 497 -4.20 -24.13 -2.34
CA GLU A 497 -4.29 -23.30 -1.14
C GLU A 497 -3.62 -24.09 -0.02
N VAL A 498 -2.70 -23.45 0.70
CA VAL A 498 -2.31 -24.00 2.01
C VAL A 498 -3.52 -23.81 2.90
N TYR A 499 -4.31 -24.87 3.08
CA TYR A 499 -5.49 -24.89 3.92
C TYR A 499 -5.11 -24.61 5.37
N LEU A 500 -5.08 -23.35 5.79
CA LEU A 500 -5.31 -22.97 7.19
C LEU A 500 -6.83 -23.02 7.43
N SER A 501 -7.40 -24.22 7.45
CA SER A 501 -8.76 -24.35 7.96
C SER A 501 -8.67 -24.42 9.48
N SER A 502 -9.29 -23.45 10.16
CA SER A 502 -9.89 -23.73 11.47
C SER A 502 -10.71 -25.01 11.35
N SER A 503 -10.69 -25.87 12.37
CA SER A 503 -11.68 -26.95 12.47
C SER A 503 -13.09 -26.33 12.46
N ALA A 504 -13.59 -26.13 11.26
CA ALA A 504 -14.89 -25.57 10.95
C ALA A 504 -16.02 -26.56 11.26
N ASP A 505 -15.75 -27.60 12.07
CA ASP A 505 -16.78 -28.39 12.73
C ASP A 505 -17.32 -27.71 14.00
N GLY A 506 -16.83 -26.49 14.33
CA GLY A 506 -17.51 -25.51 15.18
C GLY A 506 -18.10 -24.28 14.45
N ALA A 507 -17.69 -24.00 13.21
CA ALA A 507 -17.98 -22.75 12.50
C ALA A 507 -19.37 -22.67 11.84
N GLY A 508 -20.13 -23.77 11.84
CA GLY A 508 -21.57 -23.71 11.61
C GLY A 508 -22.28 -22.76 12.60
N GLY A 509 -21.62 -22.43 13.72
CA GLY A 509 -22.05 -21.53 14.79
C GLY A 509 -21.64 -20.04 14.66
N ALA A 510 -20.63 -19.67 13.86
CA ALA A 510 -20.15 -18.28 13.78
C ALA A 510 -20.68 -17.56 12.52
N HIS A 511 -20.64 -18.20 11.34
CA HIS A 511 -21.13 -17.58 10.11
C HIS A 511 -22.64 -17.33 10.11
N TRP A 512 -23.44 -18.12 10.85
CA TRP A 512 -24.87 -17.83 11.00
C TRP A 512 -25.12 -16.62 11.89
N LEU A 513 -24.29 -16.40 12.93
CA LEU A 513 -24.40 -15.25 13.80
C LEU A 513 -24.12 -13.99 12.99
N ASP A 514 -23.12 -14.00 12.11
CA ASP A 514 -22.76 -12.83 11.30
C ASP A 514 -23.83 -12.51 10.25
N ARG A 515 -24.38 -13.53 9.59
CA ARG A 515 -25.53 -13.35 8.71
C ARG A 515 -26.78 -12.90 9.48
N ALA A 516 -26.99 -13.39 10.70
CA ALA A 516 -28.07 -12.94 11.57
C ALA A 516 -27.85 -11.49 12.03
N ARG A 517 -26.61 -11.06 12.27
CA ARG A 517 -26.24 -9.66 12.52
C ARG A 517 -26.58 -8.80 11.31
N SER A 518 -26.20 -9.20 10.09
CA SER A 518 -26.58 -8.49 8.87
C SER A 518 -28.10 -8.41 8.65
N LEU A 519 -28.84 -9.49 8.95
CA LEU A 519 -30.30 -9.49 8.90
C LEU A 519 -30.92 -8.56 9.94
N LEU A 520 -30.39 -8.58 11.17
CA LEU A 520 -30.78 -7.66 12.23
C LEU A 520 -30.48 -6.21 11.82
N GLY A 521 -29.32 -5.96 11.21
CA GLY A 521 -28.94 -4.66 10.66
C GLY A 521 -29.94 -4.13 9.66
N LEU A 522 -30.36 -4.97 8.70
CA LEU A 522 -31.37 -4.61 7.72
C LEU A 522 -32.72 -4.25 8.38
N LEU A 523 -33.14 -4.99 9.40
CA LEU A 523 -34.35 -4.69 10.18
C LEU A 523 -34.23 -3.39 10.99
N VAL A 524 -33.08 -3.15 11.61
CA VAL A 524 -32.78 -1.94 12.37
C VAL A 524 -32.79 -0.71 11.45
N LEU A 525 -32.17 -0.79 10.27
CA LEU A 525 -32.13 0.30 9.29
C LEU A 525 -33.52 0.66 8.76
N VAL A 526 -34.35 -0.35 8.43
CA VAL A 526 -35.75 -0.13 8.04
C VAL A 526 -36.54 0.52 9.18
N THR A 527 -36.34 0.03 10.41
CA THR A 527 -37.00 0.57 11.61
C THR A 527 -36.55 2.00 11.90
N LEU A 528 -35.26 2.33 11.69
CA LEU A 528 -34.70 3.66 11.85
C LEU A 528 -35.35 4.65 10.87
N CYS A 529 -35.42 4.30 9.59
CA CYS A 529 -36.11 5.11 8.57
C CYS A 529 -37.60 5.30 8.89
N TRP A 530 -38.27 4.25 9.39
CA TRP A 530 -39.65 4.35 9.85
C TRP A 530 -39.80 5.24 11.09
N ALA A 531 -38.87 5.17 12.05
CA ALA A 531 -38.88 5.96 13.27
C ALA A 531 -38.74 7.46 12.96
N ILE A 532 -37.85 7.83 12.04
CA ILE A 532 -37.67 9.23 11.61
C ILE A 532 -38.65 9.67 10.51
N SER A 533 -39.63 8.81 10.17
CA SER A 533 -40.65 9.08 9.16
C SER A 533 -41.50 10.29 9.53
N THR A 534 -41.69 11.18 8.55
CA THR A 534 -42.62 12.31 8.69
C THR A 534 -44.06 11.86 8.93
N ARG A 535 -44.47 10.70 8.39
CA ARG A 535 -45.86 10.21 8.42
C ARG A 535 -45.93 8.67 8.42
N ARG A 536 -45.64 8.06 9.57
CA ARG A 536 -45.58 6.59 9.78
C ARG A 536 -46.81 5.81 9.29
N ASN A 537 -48.01 6.41 9.35
CA ASN A 537 -49.28 5.77 8.96
C ASN A 537 -49.54 5.76 7.44
N GLU A 538 -48.74 6.50 6.67
CA GLU A 538 -48.85 6.59 5.20
C GLU A 538 -47.82 5.70 4.47
N VAL A 539 -46.97 4.98 5.20
CA VAL A 539 -45.95 4.08 4.64
C VAL A 539 -46.60 2.97 3.81
N ARG A 540 -46.16 2.84 2.55
CA ARG A 540 -46.60 1.78 1.64
C ARG A 540 -45.67 0.57 1.78
N TRP A 541 -46.02 -0.37 2.67
CA TRP A 541 -45.21 -1.57 2.94
C TRP A 541 -44.91 -2.43 1.70
N ARG A 542 -45.75 -2.40 0.67
CA ARG A 542 -45.46 -3.05 -0.61
C ARG A 542 -44.14 -2.57 -1.21
N THR A 543 -43.88 -1.25 -1.20
CA THR A 543 -42.64 -0.66 -1.70
C THR A 543 -41.45 -1.15 -0.88
N VAL A 544 -41.61 -1.26 0.45
CA VAL A 544 -40.57 -1.74 1.37
C VAL A 544 -40.23 -3.21 1.11
N TYR A 545 -41.23 -4.10 1.08
CA TYR A 545 -41.01 -5.54 0.86
C TYR A 545 -40.41 -5.82 -0.52
N TRP A 546 -40.91 -5.17 -1.58
CA TRP A 546 -40.33 -5.33 -2.91
C TRP A 546 -38.94 -4.71 -3.02
N GLY A 547 -38.69 -3.56 -2.41
CA GLY A 547 -37.35 -2.96 -2.46
C GLY A 547 -36.30 -3.77 -1.72
N VAL A 548 -36.63 -4.35 -0.56
CA VAL A 548 -35.74 -5.29 0.14
C VAL A 548 -35.61 -6.61 -0.64
N GLY A 549 -36.73 -7.14 -1.15
CA GLY A 549 -36.73 -8.39 -1.93
C GLY A 549 -35.95 -8.28 -3.24
N LEU A 550 -36.01 -7.14 -3.93
CA LEU A 550 -35.21 -6.88 -5.14
C LEU A 550 -33.72 -6.80 -4.82
N GLN A 551 -33.32 -6.18 -3.70
CA GLN A 551 -31.92 -6.19 -3.26
C GLN A 551 -31.42 -7.61 -3.00
N LEU A 552 -32.18 -8.41 -2.25
CA LEU A 552 -31.82 -9.80 -1.95
C LEU A 552 -31.77 -10.66 -3.22
N LEU A 553 -32.74 -10.49 -4.13
CA LEU A 553 -32.78 -11.20 -5.40
C LEU A 553 -31.55 -10.85 -6.26
N LEU A 554 -31.25 -9.56 -6.41
CA LEU A 554 -30.08 -9.10 -7.16
C LEU A 554 -28.78 -9.61 -6.53
N ALA A 555 -28.64 -9.54 -5.21
CA ALA A 555 -27.48 -10.05 -4.51
C ALA A 555 -27.31 -11.57 -4.69
N LEU A 556 -28.39 -12.35 -4.60
CA LEU A 556 -28.34 -13.79 -4.85
C LEU A 556 -27.98 -14.12 -6.30
N VAL A 557 -28.58 -13.43 -7.27
CA VAL A 557 -28.29 -13.66 -8.69
C VAL A 557 -26.84 -13.28 -9.01
N ILE A 558 -26.37 -12.13 -8.54
CA ILE A 558 -25.02 -11.63 -8.89
C ILE A 558 -23.93 -12.36 -8.11
N LEU A 559 -24.13 -12.67 -6.82
CA LEU A 559 -23.06 -13.20 -5.96
C LEU A 559 -23.08 -14.72 -5.78
N ARG A 560 -24.17 -15.43 -6.13
CA ARG A 560 -24.30 -16.87 -5.89
C ARG A 560 -24.54 -17.71 -7.14
N THR A 561 -24.60 -17.13 -8.33
CA THR A 561 -24.83 -17.88 -9.56
C THR A 561 -23.65 -17.76 -10.52
N ASP A 562 -23.42 -18.81 -11.33
CA ASP A 562 -22.39 -18.81 -12.37
C ASP A 562 -22.62 -17.72 -13.42
N TRP A 563 -23.89 -17.34 -13.63
CA TRP A 563 -24.24 -16.20 -14.47
C TRP A 563 -23.77 -14.88 -13.84
N GLY A 564 -23.91 -14.75 -12.53
CA GLY A 564 -23.43 -13.61 -11.76
C GLY A 564 -21.91 -13.46 -11.82
N THR A 565 -21.16 -14.54 -11.62
CA THR A 565 -19.70 -14.53 -11.74
C THR A 565 -19.24 -14.21 -13.16
N SER A 566 -19.91 -14.77 -14.18
CA SER A 566 -19.65 -14.43 -15.58
C SER A 566 -19.93 -12.96 -15.88
N PHE A 567 -21.01 -12.41 -15.32
CA PHE A 567 -21.37 -11.00 -15.44
C PHE A 567 -20.35 -10.09 -14.77
N THR A 568 -19.87 -10.42 -13.57
CA THR A 568 -18.84 -9.63 -12.87
C THR A 568 -17.49 -9.69 -13.58
N SER A 569 -17.10 -10.85 -14.12
CA SER A 569 -15.89 -10.98 -14.93
C SER A 569 -15.97 -10.17 -16.22
N ALA A 570 -17.09 -10.24 -16.94
CA ALA A 570 -17.31 -9.42 -18.13
C ALA A 570 -17.30 -7.91 -17.81
N ALA A 571 -17.86 -7.51 -16.66
CA ALA A 571 -17.79 -6.13 -16.20
C ALA A 571 -16.33 -5.71 -15.97
N LYS A 572 -15.53 -6.53 -15.27
CA LYS A 572 -14.10 -6.28 -15.03
C LYS A 572 -13.34 -6.05 -16.35
N GLU A 573 -13.54 -6.91 -17.34
CA GLU A 573 -12.91 -6.77 -18.67
C GLU A 573 -13.34 -5.49 -19.39
N ILE A 574 -14.64 -5.15 -19.38
CA ILE A 574 -15.15 -3.92 -20.02
C ILE A 574 -14.53 -2.69 -19.35
N PHE A 575 -14.48 -2.65 -18.02
CA PHE A 575 -13.92 -1.52 -17.29
C PHE A 575 -12.42 -1.41 -17.48
N GLN A 576 -11.69 -2.53 -17.53
CA GLN A 576 -10.28 -2.53 -17.88
C GLN A 576 -10.07 -1.91 -19.26
N GLY A 577 -10.84 -2.32 -20.27
CA GLY A 577 -10.77 -1.71 -21.60
C GLY A 577 -11.07 -0.21 -21.61
N ILE A 578 -12.04 0.25 -20.81
CA ILE A 578 -12.32 1.70 -20.63
C ILE A 578 -11.11 2.43 -20.04
N LEU A 579 -10.44 1.84 -19.04
CA LEU A 579 -9.22 2.40 -18.45
C LEU A 579 -8.09 2.45 -19.48
N ASP A 580 -7.90 1.40 -20.27
CA ASP A 580 -6.87 1.33 -21.31
C ASP A 580 -7.07 2.43 -22.37
N PHE A 581 -8.30 2.64 -22.85
CA PHE A 581 -8.59 3.73 -23.81
C PHE A 581 -8.40 5.13 -23.21
N SER A 582 -8.79 5.31 -21.95
CA SER A 582 -8.58 6.55 -21.21
C SER A 582 -7.08 6.87 -21.06
N GLN A 583 -6.26 5.86 -20.78
CA GLN A 583 -4.81 6.00 -20.65
C GLN A 583 -4.17 6.45 -21.96
N VAL A 584 -4.61 5.97 -23.12
CA VAL A 584 -4.10 6.45 -24.43
C VAL A 584 -4.27 7.97 -24.57
N GLY A 585 -5.46 8.50 -24.24
CA GLY A 585 -5.73 9.94 -24.30
C GLY A 585 -4.94 10.73 -23.26
N THR A 586 -4.80 10.18 -22.05
CA THR A 586 -4.06 10.80 -20.94
C THR A 586 -2.56 10.84 -21.22
N ALA A 587 -1.99 9.76 -21.75
CA ALA A 587 -0.58 9.67 -22.14
C ALA A 587 -0.21 10.63 -23.27
N MET A 588 -1.14 10.90 -24.19
CA MET A 588 -0.93 11.91 -25.23
C MET A 588 -0.75 13.33 -24.65
N VAL A 589 -1.47 13.66 -23.58
CA VAL A 589 -1.44 15.01 -22.97
C VAL A 589 -0.31 15.13 -21.94
N PHE A 590 -0.11 14.11 -21.12
CA PHE A 590 0.78 14.16 -19.95
C PHE A 590 2.08 13.35 -20.11
N GLY A 591 2.25 12.59 -21.20
CA GLY A 591 3.45 11.79 -21.44
C GLY A 591 3.70 10.76 -20.32
N THR A 592 4.95 10.66 -19.87
CA THR A 592 5.39 9.73 -18.81
C THR A 592 4.80 10.02 -17.43
N LEU A 593 4.23 11.22 -17.21
CA LEU A 593 3.53 11.55 -15.95
C LEU A 593 2.24 10.72 -15.75
N SER A 594 1.73 10.12 -16.83
CA SER A 594 0.54 9.26 -16.80
C SER A 594 0.83 7.77 -16.53
N SER A 595 2.08 7.33 -16.64
CA SER A 595 2.50 5.92 -16.62
C SER A 595 3.38 5.52 -15.41
N ALA A 596 3.61 6.45 -14.47
CA ALA A 596 4.38 6.19 -13.26
C ALA A 596 3.45 5.74 -12.10
N THR A 597 3.73 4.58 -11.50
CA THR A 597 3.06 4.09 -10.29
C THR A 597 3.49 4.91 -9.08
N GLY A 598 2.75 5.99 -8.78
CA GLY A 598 3.00 6.86 -7.63
C GLY A 598 1.70 7.27 -6.93
N VAL A 599 1.78 7.51 -5.62
CA VAL A 599 0.66 8.02 -4.81
C VAL A 599 0.64 9.55 -4.92
N GLY A 600 -0.53 10.17 -5.14
CA GLY A 600 -0.67 11.64 -5.20
C GLY A 600 -0.96 12.18 -6.60
N PHE A 601 -0.13 13.10 -7.12
CA PHE A 601 -0.40 13.86 -8.35
C PHE A 601 -0.56 12.95 -9.60
N GLN A 602 0.18 11.85 -9.68
CA GLN A 602 0.10 10.89 -10.79
C GLN A 602 -1.24 10.13 -10.79
N LEU A 603 -1.70 9.68 -9.62
CA LEU A 603 -3.03 9.10 -9.45
C LEU A 603 -4.11 10.07 -9.95
N TRP A 604 -3.99 11.37 -9.62
CA TRP A 604 -4.93 12.40 -10.10
C TRP A 604 -4.93 12.58 -11.62
N ILE A 605 -3.80 12.43 -12.30
CA ILE A 605 -3.72 12.49 -13.76
C ILE A 605 -4.52 11.34 -14.38
N VAL A 606 -4.36 10.12 -13.86
CA VAL A 606 -5.08 8.93 -14.34
C VAL A 606 -6.58 9.05 -14.06
N LEU A 607 -6.95 9.51 -12.86
CA LEU A 607 -8.36 9.73 -12.50
C LEU A 607 -9.02 10.83 -13.34
N LEU A 608 -8.32 11.94 -13.60
CA LEU A 608 -8.78 13.04 -14.44
C LEU A 608 -9.11 12.55 -15.85
N GLY A 609 -8.17 11.85 -16.48
CA GLY A 609 -8.37 11.29 -17.82
C GLY A 609 -9.57 10.35 -17.90
N THR A 610 -9.69 9.49 -16.89
CA THR A 610 -10.76 8.48 -16.82
C THR A 610 -12.13 9.11 -16.62
N ILE A 611 -12.27 10.08 -15.71
CA ILE A 611 -13.53 10.79 -15.49
C ILE A 611 -13.98 11.53 -16.76
N ILE A 612 -13.05 12.20 -17.46
CA ILE A 612 -13.33 12.92 -18.70
C ILE A 612 -13.81 11.93 -19.79
N PHE A 613 -13.06 10.84 -20.00
CA PHE A 613 -13.37 9.88 -21.04
C PHE A 613 -14.71 9.18 -20.81
N VAL A 614 -14.97 8.71 -19.59
CA VAL A 614 -16.24 8.04 -19.26
C VAL A 614 -17.41 9.01 -19.37
N SER A 615 -17.25 10.28 -18.98
CA SER A 615 -18.31 11.28 -19.13
C SER A 615 -18.65 11.55 -20.61
N ALA A 616 -17.64 11.60 -21.48
CA ALA A 616 -17.84 11.70 -22.93
C ALA A 616 -18.57 10.46 -23.50
N LEU A 617 -18.16 9.26 -23.06
CA LEU A 617 -18.78 8.00 -23.48
C LEU A 617 -20.24 7.90 -23.03
N MET A 618 -20.55 8.30 -21.79
CA MET A 618 -21.92 8.31 -21.28
C MET A 618 -22.79 9.33 -22.01
N ALA A 619 -22.25 10.50 -22.34
CA ALA A 619 -22.97 11.49 -23.15
C ALA A 619 -23.27 10.97 -24.57
N ILE A 620 -22.35 10.21 -25.17
CA ILE A 620 -22.58 9.50 -26.44
C ILE A 620 -23.70 8.47 -26.30
N PHE A 621 -23.66 7.61 -25.28
CA PHE A 621 -24.70 6.59 -25.02
C PHE A 621 -26.06 7.22 -24.75
N TYR A 622 -26.08 8.39 -24.13
CA TYR A 622 -27.27 9.20 -23.97
C TYR A 622 -27.75 9.75 -25.33
N HIS A 623 -26.87 10.31 -26.17
CA HIS A 623 -27.27 10.87 -27.46
C HIS A 623 -27.89 9.82 -28.40
N ILE A 624 -27.33 8.60 -28.44
CA ILE A 624 -27.82 7.52 -29.31
C ILE A 624 -29.08 6.83 -28.78
N GLY A 625 -29.45 7.04 -27.51
CA GLY A 625 -30.65 6.46 -26.91
C GLY A 625 -30.43 5.13 -26.16
N LEU A 626 -29.20 4.62 -26.08
CA LEU A 626 -28.90 3.32 -25.46
C LEU A 626 -29.14 3.37 -23.95
N LEU A 627 -28.61 4.40 -23.28
CA LEU A 627 -28.74 4.55 -21.83
C LEU A 627 -30.21 4.67 -21.41
N GLN A 628 -31.02 5.37 -22.20
CA GLN A 628 -32.43 5.57 -21.94
C GLN A 628 -33.24 4.28 -22.00
N ILE A 629 -32.92 3.37 -22.92
CA ILE A 629 -33.60 2.06 -23.01
C ILE A 629 -33.35 1.24 -21.74
N VAL A 630 -32.09 1.17 -21.31
CA VAL A 630 -31.69 0.42 -20.11
C VAL A 630 -32.34 1.02 -18.86
N VAL A 631 -32.23 2.35 -18.70
CA VAL A 631 -32.83 3.08 -17.57
C VAL A 631 -34.35 2.92 -17.56
N TRP A 632 -35.02 2.98 -18.71
CA TRP A 632 -36.46 2.76 -18.81
C TRP A 632 -36.88 1.35 -18.40
N LEU A 633 -36.15 0.31 -18.83
CA LEU A 633 -36.43 -1.07 -18.47
C LEU A 633 -36.38 -1.27 -16.94
N ILE A 634 -35.32 -0.78 -16.31
CA ILE A 634 -35.13 -0.89 -14.85
C ILE A 634 -36.19 -0.07 -14.11
N ALA A 635 -36.47 1.16 -14.58
CA ALA A 635 -37.53 1.99 -14.01
C ALA A 635 -38.91 1.32 -14.11
N ARG A 636 -39.20 0.65 -15.24
CA ARG A 636 -40.45 -0.08 -15.46
C ARG A 636 -40.57 -1.28 -14.52
N LEU A 637 -39.50 -2.03 -14.33
CA LEU A 637 -39.44 -3.14 -13.37
C LEU A 637 -39.75 -2.66 -11.95
N MET A 638 -39.13 -1.55 -11.51
CA MET A 638 -39.38 -0.96 -10.20
C MET A 638 -40.83 -0.45 -10.06
N GLN A 639 -41.38 0.22 -11.08
CA GLN A 639 -42.79 0.66 -11.07
C GLN A 639 -43.76 -0.53 -10.92
N MET A 640 -43.53 -1.62 -11.66
CA MET A 640 -44.40 -2.80 -11.64
C MET A 640 -44.38 -3.51 -10.28
N THR A 641 -43.20 -3.64 -9.69
CA THR A 641 -43.00 -4.34 -8.42
C THR A 641 -43.36 -3.44 -7.23
N MET A 642 -42.63 -2.33 -7.07
CA MET A 642 -42.67 -1.42 -5.92
C MET A 642 -43.84 -0.42 -5.93
N LYS A 643 -44.57 -0.29 -7.06
CA LYS A 643 -45.67 0.69 -7.24
C LYS A 643 -45.28 2.14 -6.94
N THR A 644 -44.04 2.48 -7.28
CA THR A 644 -43.49 3.84 -7.30
C THR A 644 -43.96 4.60 -8.54
N SER A 645 -43.86 5.94 -8.51
CA SER A 645 -44.23 6.79 -9.64
C SER A 645 -43.21 6.70 -10.78
N GLY A 646 -43.62 7.16 -11.97
CA GLY A 646 -42.74 7.24 -13.14
C GLY A 646 -41.46 8.04 -12.88
N PRO A 647 -41.55 9.31 -12.47
CA PRO A 647 -40.38 10.18 -12.29
C PRO A 647 -39.37 9.65 -11.27
N GLU A 648 -39.83 9.16 -10.12
CA GLU A 648 -38.89 8.68 -9.08
C GLU A 648 -38.23 7.35 -9.44
N SER A 649 -38.94 6.47 -10.14
CA SER A 649 -38.36 5.20 -10.61
C SER A 649 -37.39 5.45 -11.76
N LEU A 650 -37.68 6.41 -12.62
CA LEU A 650 -36.79 6.83 -13.71
C LEU A 650 -35.52 7.49 -13.15
N ALA A 651 -35.65 8.33 -12.12
CA ALA A 651 -34.51 8.89 -11.41
C ALA A 651 -33.68 7.82 -10.70
N ALA A 652 -34.31 6.90 -9.95
CA ALA A 652 -33.59 5.83 -9.27
C ALA A 652 -32.85 4.91 -10.24
N ALA A 653 -33.45 4.59 -11.39
CA ALA A 653 -32.80 3.80 -12.43
C ALA A 653 -31.67 4.57 -13.14
N ALA A 654 -31.87 5.86 -13.42
CA ALA A 654 -30.85 6.71 -14.02
C ALA A 654 -29.62 6.82 -13.10
N ASN A 655 -29.85 6.95 -11.79
CA ASN A 655 -28.81 7.05 -10.78
C ASN A 655 -27.85 5.83 -10.72
N ILE A 656 -28.24 4.66 -11.23
CA ILE A 656 -27.35 3.48 -11.32
C ILE A 656 -26.14 3.75 -12.21
N PHE A 657 -26.32 4.59 -13.24
CA PHE A 657 -25.32 4.87 -14.27
C PHE A 657 -24.86 6.33 -14.26
N ALA A 658 -25.75 7.24 -13.91
CA ALA A 658 -25.55 8.68 -13.91
C ALA A 658 -25.44 9.22 -12.47
N GLY A 659 -24.62 10.24 -12.26
CA GLY A 659 -24.42 10.83 -10.93
C GLY A 659 -25.61 11.66 -10.43
N GLN A 660 -25.52 12.10 -9.16
CA GLN A 660 -26.53 12.91 -8.47
C GLN A 660 -26.94 14.23 -9.16
N THR A 661 -26.11 14.74 -10.08
CA THR A 661 -26.39 15.94 -10.88
C THR A 661 -26.91 15.63 -12.29
N GLU A 662 -26.69 14.41 -12.78
CA GLU A 662 -27.01 14.00 -14.15
C GLU A 662 -28.37 13.30 -14.22
N ALA A 663 -28.68 12.41 -13.26
CA ALA A 663 -29.97 11.73 -13.21
C ALA A 663 -31.20 12.68 -13.20
N PRO A 664 -31.17 13.86 -12.53
CA PRO A 664 -32.23 14.86 -12.65
C PRO A 664 -32.50 15.36 -14.08
N LEU A 665 -31.54 15.31 -15.01
CA LEU A 665 -31.73 15.71 -16.41
C LEU A 665 -32.74 14.81 -17.11
N VAL A 666 -32.67 13.50 -16.84
CA VAL A 666 -33.55 12.48 -17.42
C VAL A 666 -35.02 12.72 -17.06
N ILE A 667 -35.25 13.32 -15.89
CA ILE A 667 -36.59 13.59 -15.35
C ILE A 667 -36.96 15.07 -15.34
N ARG A 668 -36.19 15.92 -16.04
CA ARG A 668 -36.36 17.39 -16.04
C ARG A 668 -37.81 17.85 -16.28
N PRO A 669 -38.59 17.27 -17.23
CA PRO A 669 -39.99 17.70 -17.46
C PRO A 669 -40.91 17.48 -16.25
N TYR A 670 -40.53 16.59 -15.34
CA TYR A 670 -41.34 16.18 -14.19
C TYR A 670 -40.97 16.93 -12.90
N LEU A 671 -39.73 17.46 -12.79
CA LEU A 671 -39.18 18.08 -11.57
C LEU A 671 -40.14 19.06 -10.89
N LYS A 672 -40.71 19.98 -11.66
CA LYS A 672 -41.63 21.01 -11.15
C LYS A 672 -42.89 20.44 -10.47
N LYS A 673 -43.37 19.28 -10.91
CA LYS A 673 -44.59 18.65 -10.42
C LYS A 673 -44.35 17.61 -9.33
N MET A 674 -43.09 17.28 -9.03
CA MET A 674 -42.77 16.21 -8.08
C MET A 674 -43.24 16.55 -6.67
N THR A 675 -43.80 15.56 -5.97
CA THR A 675 -44.18 15.64 -4.55
C THR A 675 -42.94 15.69 -3.64
N ASN A 676 -43.09 16.01 -2.36
CA ASN A 676 -41.96 15.95 -1.42
C ASN A 676 -41.41 14.53 -1.26
N SER A 677 -42.26 13.50 -1.44
CA SER A 677 -41.84 12.11 -1.39
C SER A 677 -40.98 11.75 -2.61
N GLU A 678 -41.39 12.20 -3.79
CA GLU A 678 -40.63 11.99 -5.04
C GLU A 678 -39.32 12.78 -5.04
N VAL A 679 -39.32 14.03 -4.57
CA VAL A 679 -38.07 14.82 -4.42
C VAL A 679 -37.13 14.17 -3.41
N MET A 680 -37.66 13.63 -2.31
CA MET A 680 -36.87 12.84 -1.35
C MET A 680 -36.26 11.60 -2.02
N ALA A 681 -37.03 10.88 -2.84
CA ALA A 681 -36.54 9.72 -3.59
C ALA A 681 -35.46 10.08 -4.61
N LEU A 682 -35.62 11.19 -5.33
CA LEU A 682 -34.61 11.73 -6.24
C LEU A 682 -33.29 12.03 -5.53
N MET A 683 -33.36 12.78 -4.42
CA MET A 683 -32.17 13.19 -3.68
C MET A 683 -31.47 12.00 -3.01
N THR A 684 -32.25 11.12 -2.37
CA THR A 684 -31.74 9.91 -1.72
C THR A 684 -31.10 8.97 -2.75
N GLY A 685 -31.75 8.77 -3.90
CA GLY A 685 -31.22 7.98 -5.01
C GLY A 685 -29.88 8.51 -5.51
N GLY A 686 -29.77 9.83 -5.70
CA GLY A 686 -28.50 10.43 -6.13
C GLY A 686 -27.35 10.25 -5.15
N MET A 687 -27.63 10.20 -3.84
CA MET A 687 -26.57 9.97 -2.83
C MET A 687 -26.28 8.49 -2.58
N ALA A 688 -27.18 7.58 -2.95
CA ALA A 688 -27.03 6.16 -2.65
C ALA A 688 -26.22 5.38 -3.70
N THR A 689 -26.11 5.91 -4.92
CA THR A 689 -25.49 5.23 -6.07
C THR A 689 -24.16 5.86 -6.46
N VAL A 690 -23.36 5.11 -7.20
CA VAL A 690 -22.07 5.55 -7.75
C VAL A 690 -22.27 5.96 -9.20
N ALA A 691 -21.75 7.13 -9.59
CA ALA A 691 -21.79 7.57 -10.98
C ALA A 691 -20.82 6.73 -11.82
N GLY A 692 -21.20 6.35 -13.04
CA GLY A 692 -20.31 5.60 -13.94
C GLY A 692 -18.98 6.31 -14.20
N SER A 693 -18.97 7.64 -14.21
CA SER A 693 -17.78 8.47 -14.44
C SER A 693 -16.71 8.34 -13.36
N VAL A 694 -17.08 8.08 -12.11
CA VAL A 694 -16.14 7.86 -10.99
C VAL A 694 -16.01 6.37 -10.63
N PHE A 695 -16.87 5.52 -11.18
CA PHE A 695 -16.81 4.07 -10.97
C PHE A 695 -15.44 3.50 -11.36
N ALA A 696 -14.96 3.86 -12.56
CA ALA A 696 -13.66 3.42 -13.07
C ALA A 696 -12.49 3.95 -12.23
N ALA A 697 -12.66 5.10 -11.58
CA ALA A 697 -11.69 5.62 -10.62
C ALA A 697 -11.53 4.68 -9.42
N TYR A 698 -12.63 4.17 -8.85
CA TYR A 698 -12.56 3.23 -7.73
C TYR A 698 -11.95 1.88 -8.13
N VAL A 699 -12.26 1.40 -9.34
CA VAL A 699 -11.62 0.18 -9.88
C VAL A 699 -10.11 0.38 -10.02
N SER A 700 -9.66 1.56 -10.46
CA SER A 700 -8.22 1.88 -10.54
C SER A 700 -7.52 1.95 -9.16
N LEU A 701 -8.28 2.09 -8.06
CA LEU A 701 -7.78 2.00 -6.69
C LEU A 701 -7.72 0.55 -6.15
N GLY A 702 -7.96 -0.46 -7.00
CA GLY A 702 -7.95 -1.86 -6.61
C GLY A 702 -9.26 -2.38 -6.03
N ILE A 703 -10.34 -1.59 -6.09
CA ILE A 703 -11.67 -2.03 -5.62
C ILE A 703 -12.32 -2.93 -6.69
N ASP A 704 -12.86 -4.06 -6.25
CA ASP A 704 -13.48 -5.02 -7.17
C ASP A 704 -14.67 -4.42 -7.95
N ALA A 705 -14.56 -4.43 -9.27
CA ALA A 705 -15.56 -3.88 -10.18
C ALA A 705 -16.90 -4.65 -10.10
N GLY A 706 -16.86 -5.95 -9.80
CA GLY A 706 -18.05 -6.77 -9.63
C GLY A 706 -18.87 -6.32 -8.42
N HIS A 707 -18.22 -6.12 -7.28
CA HIS A 707 -18.85 -5.62 -6.05
C HIS A 707 -19.40 -4.20 -6.21
N LEU A 708 -18.64 -3.28 -6.82
CA LEU A 708 -19.12 -1.92 -7.09
C LEU A 708 -20.35 -1.92 -8.01
N LEU A 709 -20.35 -2.76 -9.06
CA LEU A 709 -21.45 -2.84 -10.01
C LEU A 709 -22.70 -3.40 -9.33
N ALA A 710 -22.55 -4.52 -8.60
CA ALA A 710 -23.63 -5.12 -7.83
C ALA A 710 -24.22 -4.12 -6.82
N ALA A 711 -23.37 -3.39 -6.11
CA ALA A 711 -23.78 -2.36 -5.16
C ALA A 711 -24.62 -1.27 -5.83
N SER A 712 -24.21 -0.77 -7.00
CA SER A 712 -24.97 0.28 -7.72
C SER A 712 -26.39 -0.17 -8.09
N PHE A 713 -26.55 -1.41 -8.60
CA PHE A 713 -27.86 -1.96 -8.93
C PHE A 713 -28.73 -2.20 -7.68
N MET A 714 -28.14 -2.65 -6.57
CA MET A 714 -28.85 -2.86 -5.31
C MET A 714 -29.23 -1.54 -4.62
N SER A 715 -28.42 -0.49 -4.77
CA SER A 715 -28.65 0.82 -4.17
C SER A 715 -29.91 1.52 -4.68
N ALA A 716 -30.32 1.31 -5.93
CA ALA A 716 -31.53 1.92 -6.48
C ALA A 716 -32.83 1.53 -5.73
N PRO A 717 -33.16 0.23 -5.57
CA PRO A 717 -34.28 -0.16 -4.73
C PRO A 717 -34.06 0.17 -3.25
N ALA A 718 -32.84 0.11 -2.71
CA ALA A 718 -32.53 0.50 -1.34
C ALA A 718 -32.86 1.98 -1.06
N ALA A 719 -32.47 2.87 -1.97
CA ALA A 719 -32.73 4.29 -1.90
C ALA A 719 -34.22 4.61 -1.92
N LEU A 720 -34.99 3.92 -2.77
CA LEU A 720 -36.45 4.04 -2.80
C LEU A 720 -37.08 3.58 -1.48
N VAL A 721 -36.58 2.51 -0.86
CA VAL A 721 -37.05 2.07 0.47
C VAL A 721 -36.78 3.14 1.53
N ALA A 722 -35.53 3.59 1.65
CA ALA A 722 -35.15 4.59 2.65
C ALA A 722 -35.94 5.91 2.46
N ALA A 723 -36.02 6.41 1.24
CA ALA A 723 -36.76 7.64 0.92
C ALA A 723 -38.25 7.53 1.24
N LYS A 724 -38.90 6.42 0.85
CA LYS A 724 -40.35 6.21 1.03
C LYS A 724 -40.72 5.88 2.47
N LEU A 725 -39.82 5.33 3.26
CA LEU A 725 -40.00 5.19 4.70
C LEU A 725 -39.93 6.54 5.39
N MET A 726 -38.92 7.37 5.08
CA MET A 726 -38.70 8.66 5.74
C MET A 726 -39.71 9.74 5.32
N VAL A 727 -40.05 9.80 4.04
CA VAL A 727 -41.04 10.75 3.49
C VAL A 727 -42.05 9.98 2.62
N PRO A 728 -43.10 9.39 3.24
CA PRO A 728 -44.11 8.63 2.52
C PRO A 728 -44.98 9.50 1.60
N GLU A 729 -45.45 8.89 0.50
CA GLU A 729 -46.35 9.52 -0.47
C GLU A 729 -47.80 9.58 0.05
N LYS A 730 -48.51 10.68 -0.23
CA LYS A 730 -49.92 10.82 0.19
C LYS A 730 -50.80 9.79 -0.49
N LYS A 731 -51.75 9.20 0.25
CA LYS A 731 -52.73 8.23 -0.29
C LYS A 731 -53.68 8.84 -1.34
N GLU A 732 -53.90 10.16 -1.30
CA GLU A 732 -54.85 10.89 -2.15
C GLU A 732 -54.27 11.37 -3.49
N LEU A 733 -52.93 11.31 -3.67
CA LEU A 733 -52.29 11.61 -4.95
C LEU A 733 -52.23 10.32 -5.77
N GLY A 734 -53.28 10.14 -6.59
CA GLY A 734 -53.47 8.98 -7.44
C GLY A 734 -52.57 8.95 -8.68
N ASP A 735 -52.28 7.71 -9.06
CA ASP A 735 -51.89 7.19 -10.38
C ASP A 735 -50.39 7.23 -10.79
N PRO A 736 -49.74 6.06 -10.95
CA PRO A 736 -48.43 5.93 -11.55
C PRO A 736 -48.56 6.06 -13.06
N THR A 737 -48.49 7.29 -13.57
CA THR A 737 -48.18 7.47 -14.99
C THR A 737 -46.75 6.96 -15.21
N ALA A 738 -46.59 6.01 -16.13
CA ALA A 738 -45.26 5.69 -16.64
C ALA A 738 -44.69 7.02 -17.17
N ALA A 739 -43.57 7.47 -16.61
CA ALA A 739 -42.86 8.59 -17.20
C ALA A 739 -42.63 8.22 -18.67
N LYS A 740 -43.19 9.03 -19.58
CA LYS A 740 -42.87 8.86 -21.00
C LYS A 740 -41.37 9.09 -21.12
N LEU A 741 -40.70 8.15 -21.77
CA LEU A 741 -39.30 8.29 -22.13
C LEU A 741 -39.21 9.36 -23.23
N GLU A 742 -39.14 10.63 -22.83
CA GLU A 742 -38.92 11.72 -23.77
C GLU A 742 -37.43 11.87 -24.00
N ILE A 743 -36.96 11.34 -25.14
CA ILE A 743 -35.56 11.48 -25.58
C ILE A 743 -35.33 12.94 -25.97
N HIS A 744 -34.97 13.75 -24.99
CA HIS A 744 -34.49 15.10 -25.23
C HIS A 744 -33.03 15.01 -25.71
N ARG A 745 -32.84 15.06 -27.02
CA ARG A 745 -31.52 15.27 -27.61
C ARG A 745 -31.16 16.74 -27.40
N SER A 746 -30.37 17.01 -26.36
CA SER A 746 -29.78 18.34 -26.16
C SER A 746 -28.73 18.66 -27.21
N ASP A 747 -28.11 17.62 -27.78
CA ASP A 747 -26.94 17.73 -28.63
C ASP A 747 -27.32 17.59 -30.11
N SER A 748 -26.66 18.36 -30.96
CA SER A 748 -26.93 18.45 -32.39
C SER A 748 -26.50 17.18 -33.15
N ASN A 749 -25.44 16.52 -32.68
CA ASN A 749 -24.88 15.30 -33.24
C ASN A 749 -23.99 14.57 -32.21
N LEU A 750 -23.43 13.42 -32.60
CA LEU A 750 -22.56 12.60 -31.76
C LEU A 750 -21.32 13.34 -31.24
N LEU A 751 -20.71 14.18 -32.09
CA LEU A 751 -19.52 14.94 -31.72
C LEU A 751 -19.87 16.03 -30.69
N ASP A 752 -21.00 16.70 -30.87
CA ASP A 752 -21.54 17.68 -29.92
C ASP A 752 -21.79 17.05 -28.54
N ALA A 753 -22.37 15.84 -28.53
CA ALA A 753 -22.57 15.06 -27.29
C ALA A 753 -21.25 14.70 -26.60
N ALA A 754 -20.25 14.26 -27.37
CA ALA A 754 -18.92 13.95 -26.85
C ALA A 754 -18.24 15.20 -26.27
N CYS A 755 -18.30 16.35 -26.96
CA CYS A 755 -17.72 17.61 -26.50
C CYS A 755 -18.37 18.11 -25.19
N ARG A 756 -19.70 18.02 -25.09
CA ARG A 756 -20.43 18.35 -23.86
C ARG A 756 -20.03 17.42 -22.72
N GLY A 757 -20.04 16.10 -22.95
CA GLY A 757 -19.65 15.11 -21.95
C GLY A 757 -18.21 15.27 -21.46
N THR A 758 -17.26 15.58 -22.36
CA THR A 758 -15.87 15.92 -22.02
C THR A 758 -15.79 17.14 -21.08
N SER A 759 -16.56 18.20 -21.39
CA SER A 759 -16.56 19.44 -20.60
C SER A 759 -17.17 19.23 -19.22
N GLU A 760 -18.29 18.49 -19.16
CA GLU A 760 -18.94 18.10 -17.89
C GLU A 760 -18.01 17.21 -17.05
N GLY A 761 -17.32 16.25 -17.68
CA GLY A 761 -16.34 15.38 -17.03
C GLY A 761 -15.13 16.15 -16.47
N LEU A 762 -14.62 17.15 -17.18
CA LEU A 762 -13.54 18.00 -16.69
C LEU A 762 -13.97 18.79 -15.45
N ILE A 763 -15.16 19.40 -15.49
CA ILE A 763 -15.72 20.14 -14.34
C ILE A 763 -15.90 19.18 -13.16
N LEU A 764 -16.41 17.98 -13.39
CA LEU A 764 -16.58 16.96 -12.36
C LEU A 764 -15.24 16.59 -11.72
N ALA A 765 -14.21 16.29 -12.51
CA ALA A 765 -12.89 15.94 -12.02
C ALA A 765 -12.25 17.09 -11.20
N LEU A 766 -12.36 18.33 -11.68
CA LEU A 766 -11.88 19.51 -10.94
C LEU A 766 -12.62 19.71 -9.62
N ASN A 767 -13.94 19.46 -9.61
CA ASN A 767 -14.72 19.52 -8.37
C ASN A 767 -14.29 18.44 -7.38
N VAL A 768 -13.97 17.22 -7.83
CA VAL A 768 -13.44 16.15 -6.97
C VAL A 768 -12.09 16.56 -6.37
N ILE A 769 -11.16 17.07 -7.19
CA ILE A 769 -9.85 17.55 -6.72
C ILE A 769 -10.02 18.69 -5.70
N ALA A 770 -10.83 19.70 -6.03
CA ALA A 770 -11.06 20.84 -5.15
C ALA A 770 -11.70 20.43 -3.82
N MET A 771 -12.67 19.51 -3.87
CA MET A 771 -13.30 18.94 -2.67
C MET A 771 -12.28 18.19 -1.81
N LEU A 772 -11.42 17.37 -2.40
CA LEU A 772 -10.43 16.61 -1.65
C LEU A 772 -9.40 17.50 -0.97
N ILE A 773 -8.86 18.49 -1.68
CA ILE A 773 -7.95 19.48 -1.09
C ILE A 773 -8.62 20.19 0.09
N ALA A 774 -9.84 20.70 -0.11
CA ALA A 774 -10.54 21.47 0.92
C ALA A 774 -10.90 20.61 2.15
N PHE A 775 -11.49 19.43 1.95
CA PHE A 775 -11.98 18.61 3.05
C PHE A 775 -10.86 17.86 3.79
N VAL A 776 -9.82 17.40 3.09
CA VAL A 776 -8.64 16.82 3.75
C VAL A 776 -7.96 17.88 4.63
N ALA A 777 -7.82 19.12 4.15
CA ALA A 777 -7.29 20.22 4.95
C ALA A 777 -8.19 20.58 6.15
N ILE A 778 -9.52 20.61 5.96
CA ILE A 778 -10.48 20.85 7.05
C ILE A 778 -10.40 19.75 8.11
N VAL A 779 -10.26 18.48 7.71
CA VAL A 779 -10.13 17.38 8.67
C VAL A 779 -8.77 17.38 9.35
N ALA A 780 -7.68 17.68 8.65
CA ALA A 780 -6.39 17.87 9.29
C ALA A 780 -6.46 18.98 10.36
N LEU A 781 -7.13 20.10 10.06
CA LEU A 781 -7.38 21.17 11.01
C LEU A 781 -8.28 20.72 12.17
N ALA A 782 -9.35 19.98 11.91
CA ALA A 782 -10.27 19.47 12.93
C ALA A 782 -9.57 18.46 13.85
N ASN A 783 -8.76 17.56 13.28
CA ASN A 783 -7.94 16.60 14.02
C ASN A 783 -6.89 17.28 14.87
N ALA A 784 -6.18 18.28 14.33
CA ALA A 784 -5.26 19.09 15.11
C ALA A 784 -5.97 19.83 16.25
N SER A 785 -7.18 20.35 16.00
CA SER A 785 -8.00 21.04 17.00
C SER A 785 -8.52 20.09 18.09
N LEU A 786 -8.96 18.88 17.71
CA LEU A 786 -9.41 17.83 18.63
C LEU A 786 -8.24 17.27 19.44
N ALA A 787 -7.08 17.05 18.80
CA ALA A 787 -5.86 16.63 19.48
C ALA A 787 -5.43 17.69 20.50
N TRP A 788 -5.42 18.97 20.12
CA TRP A 788 -5.18 20.07 21.04
C TRP A 788 -6.18 20.06 22.20
N LEU A 789 -7.49 19.98 21.92
CA LEU A 789 -8.53 20.00 22.94
C LEU A 789 -8.44 18.80 23.90
N THR A 790 -8.22 17.59 23.37
CA THR A 790 -8.11 16.35 24.15
C THR A 790 -6.83 16.31 24.99
N GLN A 791 -5.70 16.82 24.49
CA GLN A 791 -4.49 17.03 25.30
C GLN A 791 -4.77 17.95 26.49
N HIS A 792 -5.46 19.08 26.26
CA HIS A 792 -5.71 20.08 27.31
C HIS A 792 -6.77 19.62 28.33
N ILE A 793 -7.79 18.88 27.89
CA ILE A 793 -8.78 18.25 28.78
C ILE A 793 -8.14 17.13 29.60
N SER A 794 -7.32 16.28 28.97
CA SER A 794 -6.58 15.20 29.67
C SER A 794 -5.60 15.77 30.68
N TYR A 795 -4.91 16.87 30.34
CA TYR A 795 -4.05 17.61 31.27
C TYR A 795 -4.83 18.16 32.48
N TRP A 796 -6.00 18.77 32.26
CA TRP A 796 -6.86 19.27 33.34
C TRP A 796 -7.44 18.15 34.21
N ALA A 797 -7.87 17.04 33.60
CA ALA A 797 -8.44 15.89 34.30
C ALA A 797 -7.37 15.16 35.14
N LEU A 798 -6.18 14.92 34.59
CA LEU A 798 -5.04 14.37 35.34
C LEU A 798 -4.55 15.33 36.43
N SER A 799 -4.55 16.65 36.18
CA SER A 799 -4.22 17.65 37.21
C SER A 799 -5.19 17.59 38.40
N LEU A 800 -6.49 17.39 38.14
CA LEU A 800 -7.51 17.22 39.18
C LEU A 800 -7.36 15.90 39.94
N VAL A 801 -7.06 14.79 39.24
CA VAL A 801 -6.81 13.48 39.84
C VAL A 801 -5.55 13.51 40.72
N ASN A 802 -4.45 14.08 40.24
CA ASN A 802 -3.21 14.24 40.99
C ASN A 802 -3.37 15.17 42.22
N MET A 803 -4.31 16.12 42.17
CA MET A 803 -4.64 16.98 43.31
C MET A 803 -5.48 16.25 44.37
N VAL A 804 -6.20 15.18 43.99
CA VAL A 804 -7.10 14.41 44.87
C VAL A 804 -6.45 13.13 45.40
N SER A 805 -5.51 12.50 44.69
CA SER A 805 -5.06 11.13 44.98
C SER A 805 -3.88 10.98 45.95
N GLN A 806 -3.11 12.03 46.29
CA GLN A 806 -1.91 11.98 47.17
C GLN A 806 -1.07 10.66 47.06
N GLY A 807 -0.84 10.18 45.84
CA GLY A 807 -0.07 8.96 45.58
C GLY A 807 0.31 8.81 44.11
N ASP A 808 1.54 8.33 43.90
CA ASP A 808 2.31 8.01 42.68
C ASP A 808 1.92 8.61 41.31
N HIS A 809 2.91 9.27 40.70
CA HIS A 809 2.85 9.99 39.44
C HIS A 809 2.23 9.16 38.29
N ALA A 810 0.99 9.46 37.93
CA ALA A 810 0.45 9.08 36.63
C ALA A 810 1.24 9.82 35.53
N VAL A 811 2.00 9.07 34.74
CA VAL A 811 2.82 9.59 33.63
C VAL A 811 1.89 9.98 32.47
N LEU A 812 2.06 11.20 31.95
CA LEU A 812 1.29 11.80 30.84
C LEU A 812 1.45 11.09 29.47
N ALA A 813 2.18 9.98 29.40
CA ALA A 813 2.62 9.37 28.14
C ALA A 813 1.48 8.68 27.35
N GLU A 814 0.35 8.38 27.98
CA GLU A 814 -0.74 7.60 27.35
C GLU A 814 -2.12 8.27 27.50
N SER A 815 -2.23 9.57 27.21
CA SER A 815 -3.57 10.15 27.01
C SER A 815 -4.07 9.81 25.59
N PRO A 816 -5.24 9.15 25.43
CA PRO A 816 -5.77 8.82 24.12
C PRO A 816 -6.13 10.10 23.36
N TYR A 817 -5.48 10.29 22.22
CA TYR A 817 -5.83 11.34 21.26
C TYR A 817 -7.03 10.87 20.46
N PHE A 818 -8.12 11.63 20.47
CA PHE A 818 -9.26 11.35 19.61
C PHE A 818 -9.17 12.23 18.37
N ASN A 819 -9.15 11.61 17.20
CA ASN A 819 -9.32 12.29 15.92
C ASN A 819 -10.79 12.21 15.46
N LEU A 820 -11.14 12.91 14.38
CA LEU A 820 -12.50 12.96 13.86
C LEU A 820 -12.96 11.59 13.36
N GLN A 821 -12.04 10.78 12.84
CA GLN A 821 -12.28 9.41 12.40
C GLN A 821 -12.70 8.53 13.58
N ASP A 822 -12.10 8.70 14.76
CA ASP A 822 -12.51 8.00 15.98
C ASP A 822 -13.92 8.40 16.39
N VAL A 823 -14.22 9.71 16.43
CA VAL A 823 -15.54 10.21 16.82
C VAL A 823 -16.65 9.67 15.93
N PHE A 824 -16.46 9.73 14.61
CA PHE A 824 -17.44 9.17 13.68
C PHE A 824 -17.40 7.64 13.63
N GLY A 825 -16.24 7.03 13.89
CA GLY A 825 -16.08 5.60 14.12
C GLY A 825 -16.95 5.14 15.28
N TRP A 826 -17.01 5.87 16.40
CA TRP A 826 -17.91 5.58 17.51
C TRP A 826 -19.40 5.70 17.13
N ILE A 827 -19.77 6.70 16.33
CA ILE A 827 -21.15 6.88 15.85
C ILE A 827 -21.56 5.72 14.94
N PHE A 828 -20.67 5.29 14.04
CA PHE A 828 -20.93 4.23 13.08
C PHE A 828 -20.60 2.82 13.58
N TYR A 829 -19.96 2.68 14.75
CA TYR A 829 -19.62 1.40 15.38
C TYR A 829 -20.81 0.43 15.45
N PRO A 830 -21.98 0.81 15.99
CA PRO A 830 -23.12 -0.10 16.03
C PRO A 830 -23.59 -0.50 14.63
N PHE A 831 -23.49 0.40 13.64
CA PHE A 831 -23.88 0.10 12.27
C PHE A 831 -22.89 -0.82 11.57
N ALA A 832 -21.59 -0.62 11.76
CA ALA A 832 -20.54 -1.50 11.26
C ALA A 832 -20.69 -2.91 11.85
N TRP A 833 -20.95 -3.03 13.16
CA TRP A 833 -21.24 -4.31 13.78
C TRP A 833 -22.49 -5.00 13.19
N LEU A 834 -23.53 -4.21 12.90
CA LEU A 834 -24.77 -4.67 12.27
C LEU A 834 -24.60 -5.06 10.79
N LEU A 835 -23.52 -4.65 10.11
CA LEU A 835 -23.24 -5.11 8.75
C LEU A 835 -22.87 -6.60 8.72
N GLY A 836 -22.46 -7.19 9.85
CA GLY A 836 -22.00 -8.57 9.94
C GLY A 836 -20.59 -8.77 9.41
N VAL A 837 -19.74 -7.75 9.55
CA VAL A 837 -18.28 -7.82 9.40
C VAL A 837 -17.65 -8.50 10.62
N ASP A 838 -16.42 -8.98 10.48
CA ASP A 838 -15.70 -9.65 11.56
C ASP A 838 -15.53 -8.70 12.75
N PHE A 839 -15.62 -9.24 13.97
CA PHE A 839 -15.66 -8.40 15.17
C PHE A 839 -14.39 -7.54 15.31
N LYS A 840 -13.23 -8.10 14.95
CA LYS A 840 -11.94 -7.40 14.92
C LYS A 840 -11.91 -6.21 13.94
N ASP A 841 -12.73 -6.26 12.89
CA ASP A 841 -12.75 -5.28 11.80
C ASP A 841 -13.74 -4.14 12.05
N VAL A 842 -14.68 -4.31 12.99
CA VAL A 842 -15.73 -3.32 13.30
C VAL A 842 -15.18 -1.90 13.51
N PRO A 843 -14.09 -1.67 14.29
CA PRO A 843 -13.55 -0.32 14.46
C PRO A 843 -13.09 0.32 13.15
N ALA A 844 -12.36 -0.42 12.32
CA ALA A 844 -11.84 0.05 11.04
C ALA A 844 -12.99 0.35 10.06
N VAL A 845 -13.95 -0.57 9.93
CA VAL A 845 -15.13 -0.40 9.07
C VAL A 845 -15.97 0.80 9.51
N ALA A 846 -16.15 0.98 10.83
CA ALA A 846 -16.88 2.13 11.36
C ALA A 846 -16.18 3.46 11.06
N SER A 847 -14.86 3.48 11.22
CA SER A 847 -14.02 4.63 10.85
C SER A 847 -14.16 4.99 9.36
N LEU A 848 -14.11 4.01 8.47
CA LEU A 848 -14.28 4.21 7.02
C LEU A 848 -15.66 4.77 6.64
N ILE A 849 -16.74 4.26 7.25
CA ILE A 849 -18.10 4.78 7.04
C ILE A 849 -18.22 6.23 7.57
N GLY A 850 -17.59 6.50 8.70
CA GLY A 850 -17.47 7.84 9.27
C GLY A 850 -16.74 8.81 8.34
N MET A 851 -15.57 8.38 7.87
CA MET A 851 -14.72 9.11 6.93
C MET A 851 -15.49 9.45 5.64
N LYS A 852 -16.21 8.48 5.07
CA LYS A 852 -17.08 8.71 3.91
C LYS A 852 -18.10 9.81 4.16
N THR A 853 -18.78 9.76 5.30
CA THR A 853 -19.88 10.68 5.61
C THR A 853 -19.40 12.12 5.75
N VAL A 854 -18.20 12.31 6.32
CA VAL A 854 -17.63 13.64 6.61
C VAL A 854 -16.82 14.20 5.45
N LEU A 855 -15.91 13.39 4.91
CA LEU A 855 -15.00 13.79 3.84
C LEU A 855 -15.64 13.54 2.49
N ASN A 856 -15.70 12.28 2.10
CA ASN A 856 -16.33 11.72 0.92
C ASN A 856 -15.88 10.26 0.77
N GLU A 857 -16.57 9.55 -0.12
CA GLU A 857 -16.29 8.17 -0.49
C GLU A 857 -14.91 7.96 -1.16
N PHE A 858 -14.37 8.94 -1.90
CA PHE A 858 -13.05 8.83 -2.52
C PHE A 858 -11.94 8.66 -1.48
N VAL A 859 -11.93 9.48 -0.41
CA VAL A 859 -10.95 9.33 0.67
C VAL A 859 -11.14 7.99 1.37
N ALA A 860 -12.38 7.58 1.62
CA ALA A 860 -12.67 6.30 2.26
C ALA A 860 -12.23 5.09 1.42
N PHE A 861 -12.34 5.15 0.09
CA PHE A 861 -11.84 4.09 -0.80
C PHE A 861 -10.32 4.07 -0.89
N ILE A 862 -9.66 5.23 -0.89
CA ILE A 862 -8.19 5.32 -0.80
C ILE A 862 -7.71 4.69 0.52
N GLU A 863 -8.33 5.03 1.64
CA GLU A 863 -8.00 4.44 2.94
C GLU A 863 -8.27 2.93 2.96
N LEU A 864 -9.43 2.48 2.46
CA LEU A 864 -9.75 1.05 2.34
C LEU A 864 -8.71 0.30 1.48
N SER A 865 -8.16 0.93 0.44
CA SER A 865 -7.12 0.33 -0.40
C SER A 865 -5.77 0.17 0.31
N GLY A 866 -5.51 0.95 1.38
CA GLY A 866 -4.28 0.87 2.17
C GLY A 866 -4.40 0.06 3.48
N VAL A 867 -5.60 -0.41 3.83
CA VAL A 867 -5.83 -1.25 5.02
C VAL A 867 -5.77 -2.72 4.60
N ASP A 868 -4.64 -3.38 4.85
CA ASP A 868 -4.44 -4.81 4.53
C ASP A 868 -4.91 -5.78 5.63
N THR A 869 -5.34 -5.25 6.78
CA THR A 869 -5.74 -6.06 7.96
C THR A 869 -7.19 -6.53 7.98
N LEU A 870 -8.06 -5.99 7.11
CA LEU A 870 -9.47 -6.40 7.00
C LEU A 870 -9.58 -7.79 6.36
N SER A 871 -10.47 -8.64 6.88
CA SER A 871 -10.79 -9.90 6.19
C SER A 871 -11.45 -9.64 4.83
N ASP A 872 -11.34 -10.60 3.90
CA ASP A 872 -11.93 -10.46 2.56
C ASP A 872 -13.45 -10.23 2.62
N ARG A 873 -14.13 -10.90 3.56
CA ARG A 873 -15.55 -10.71 3.85
C ARG A 873 -15.83 -9.28 4.30
N SER A 874 -15.07 -8.78 5.28
CA SER A 874 -15.22 -7.42 5.80
C SER A 874 -14.92 -6.37 4.72
N ARG A 875 -13.89 -6.57 3.90
CA ARG A 875 -13.52 -5.70 2.77
C ARG A 875 -14.62 -5.64 1.71
N ALA A 876 -15.19 -6.79 1.35
CA ALA A 876 -16.29 -6.86 0.41
C ALA A 876 -17.54 -6.13 0.96
N ILE A 877 -18.00 -6.47 2.18
CA ILE A 877 -19.16 -5.82 2.82
C ILE A 877 -18.95 -4.30 2.95
N THR A 878 -17.74 -3.88 3.32
CA THR A 878 -17.38 -2.47 3.43
C THR A 878 -17.45 -1.77 2.08
N THR A 879 -17.05 -2.42 0.98
CA THR A 879 -17.21 -1.87 -0.37
C THR A 879 -18.68 -1.50 -0.67
N TYR A 880 -19.64 -2.37 -0.32
CA TYR A 880 -21.08 -2.05 -0.48
C TYR A 880 -21.51 -0.89 0.43
N ALA A 881 -21.05 -0.87 1.68
CA ALA A 881 -21.38 0.20 2.64
C ALA A 881 -20.78 1.56 2.24
N LEU A 882 -19.63 1.55 1.57
CA LEU A 882 -18.95 2.75 1.07
C LEU A 882 -19.49 3.23 -0.29
N CYS A 883 -20.19 2.40 -1.05
CA CYS A 883 -20.82 2.82 -2.30
C CYS A 883 -21.83 3.97 -2.10
N GLY A 884 -21.78 4.96 -2.99
CA GLY A 884 -22.68 6.11 -3.01
C GLY A 884 -22.10 7.39 -2.43
N PHE A 885 -22.58 8.53 -2.93
CA PHE A 885 -22.13 9.87 -2.56
C PHE A 885 -22.74 10.44 -1.25
N ALA A 886 -23.19 9.61 -0.31
CA ALA A 886 -23.87 10.10 0.89
C ALA A 886 -22.89 10.78 1.87
N ASN A 887 -22.66 12.08 1.67
CA ASN A 887 -21.81 12.95 2.50
C ASN A 887 -22.36 14.40 2.54
N PHE A 888 -21.81 15.25 3.42
CA PHE A 888 -22.29 16.64 3.57
C PHE A 888 -22.10 17.49 2.30
N ALA A 889 -21.03 17.28 1.54
CA ALA A 889 -20.79 18.02 0.29
C ALA A 889 -21.86 17.70 -0.76
N SER A 890 -22.31 16.44 -0.82
CA SER A 890 -23.37 16.01 -1.74
C SER A 890 -24.71 16.69 -1.51
N VAL A 891 -25.02 17.08 -0.27
CA VAL A 891 -26.22 17.90 0.01
C VAL A 891 -26.13 19.24 -0.74
N ALA A 892 -24.98 19.90 -0.70
CA ALA A 892 -24.77 21.16 -1.41
C ALA A 892 -24.78 20.97 -2.93
N ILE A 893 -24.13 19.91 -3.43
CA ILE A 893 -24.09 19.56 -4.85
C ILE A 893 -25.50 19.32 -5.40
N GLN A 894 -26.36 18.57 -4.71
CA GLN A 894 -27.73 18.35 -5.16
C GLN A 894 -28.61 19.59 -5.10
N ILE A 895 -28.48 20.41 -4.06
CA ILE A 895 -29.22 21.67 -3.97
C ILE A 895 -28.82 22.56 -5.15
N GLY A 896 -27.53 22.71 -5.45
CA GLY A 896 -27.05 23.50 -6.58
C GLY A 896 -27.47 22.91 -7.93
N GLY A 897 -27.20 21.63 -8.14
CA GLY A 897 -27.43 20.92 -9.41
C GLY A 897 -28.90 20.80 -9.78
N ILE A 898 -29.79 20.45 -8.85
CA ILE A 898 -31.22 20.31 -9.16
C ILE A 898 -31.87 21.71 -9.27
N SER A 899 -31.46 22.68 -8.45
CA SER A 899 -32.01 24.04 -8.52
C SER A 899 -31.61 24.78 -9.80
N SER A 900 -30.51 24.41 -10.46
CA SER A 900 -30.15 24.99 -11.75
C SER A 900 -31.11 24.55 -12.86
N LEU A 901 -31.71 23.36 -12.73
CA LEU A 901 -32.70 22.82 -13.67
C LEU A 901 -34.10 23.35 -13.41
N GLU A 902 -34.48 23.51 -12.13
CA GLU A 902 -35.76 24.06 -11.69
C GLU A 902 -35.60 24.89 -10.40
N PRO A 903 -35.37 26.22 -10.52
CA PRO A 903 -35.10 27.09 -9.39
C PRO A 903 -36.18 27.10 -8.30
N SER A 904 -37.44 26.82 -8.66
CA SER A 904 -38.55 26.80 -7.70
C SER A 904 -38.45 25.67 -6.66
N LEU A 905 -37.63 24.65 -6.89
CA LEU A 905 -37.43 23.53 -5.96
C LEU A 905 -36.43 23.85 -4.84
N ARG A 906 -35.61 24.90 -4.96
CA ARG A 906 -34.51 25.19 -4.01
C ARG A 906 -34.92 25.18 -2.52
N PRO A 907 -36.05 25.77 -2.09
CA PRO A 907 -36.47 25.71 -0.69
C PRO A 907 -36.78 24.29 -0.23
N ARG A 908 -37.38 23.48 -1.10
CA ARG A 908 -37.76 22.08 -0.81
C ARG A 908 -36.51 21.21 -0.70
N LEU A 909 -35.56 21.35 -1.63
CA LEU A 909 -34.29 20.64 -1.63
C LEU A 909 -33.48 20.92 -0.36
N SER A 910 -33.39 22.20 0.04
CA SER A 910 -32.72 22.59 1.28
C SER A 910 -33.37 21.96 2.53
N SER A 911 -34.71 21.94 2.59
CA SER A 911 -35.43 21.34 3.73
C SER A 911 -35.30 19.81 3.85
N LEU A 912 -35.03 19.13 2.72
CA LEU A 912 -34.91 17.68 2.64
C LEU A 912 -33.46 17.20 2.64
N GLY A 913 -32.48 18.07 2.41
CA GLY A 913 -31.07 17.72 2.19
C GLY A 913 -30.47 16.80 3.26
N LEU A 914 -30.56 17.16 4.54
CA LEU A 914 -30.03 16.32 5.63
C LEU A 914 -30.78 14.99 5.77
N ARG A 915 -32.09 14.96 5.47
CA ARG A 915 -32.84 13.71 5.45
C ARG A 915 -32.38 12.83 4.29
N ALA A 916 -32.18 13.40 3.10
CA ALA A 916 -31.70 12.68 1.93
C ALA A 916 -30.30 12.10 2.16
N LEU A 917 -29.42 12.82 2.86
CA LEU A 917 -28.12 12.31 3.31
C LEU A 917 -28.28 11.05 4.16
N VAL A 918 -29.10 11.12 5.22
CA VAL A 918 -29.38 9.94 6.06
C VAL A 918 -29.99 8.80 5.24
N GLY A 919 -30.90 9.11 4.32
CA GLY A 919 -31.49 8.11 3.41
C GLY A 919 -30.44 7.44 2.53
N GLY A 920 -29.51 8.21 1.97
CA GLY A 920 -28.43 7.71 1.12
C GLY A 920 -27.45 6.83 1.91
N THR A 921 -27.06 7.26 3.12
CA THR A 921 -26.22 6.47 4.02
C THR A 921 -26.92 5.16 4.41
N VAL A 922 -28.19 5.22 4.79
CA VAL A 922 -28.97 4.01 5.11
C VAL A 922 -29.08 3.09 3.90
N ALA A 923 -29.30 3.61 2.70
CA ALA A 923 -29.36 2.79 1.49
C ALA A 923 -28.05 2.01 1.25
N ALA A 924 -26.90 2.67 1.42
CA ALA A 924 -25.59 2.02 1.31
C ALA A 924 -25.35 0.98 2.44
N LEU A 925 -25.78 1.27 3.67
CA LEU A 925 -25.69 0.29 4.76
C LEU A 925 -26.65 -0.90 4.56
N MET A 926 -27.81 -0.67 3.94
CA MET A 926 -28.75 -1.74 3.58
C MET A 926 -28.14 -2.67 2.53
N THR A 927 -27.47 -2.13 1.50
CA THR A 927 -26.78 -2.97 0.51
C THR A 927 -25.63 -3.75 1.13
N GLY A 928 -24.87 -3.14 2.06
CA GLY A 928 -23.87 -3.83 2.88
C GLY A 928 -24.44 -4.97 3.72
N CYS A 929 -25.59 -4.74 4.40
CA CYS A 929 -26.29 -5.80 5.12
C CYS A 929 -26.74 -6.93 4.19
N VAL A 930 -27.29 -6.59 3.02
CA VAL A 930 -27.72 -7.61 2.04
C VAL A 930 -26.53 -8.42 1.52
N ALA A 931 -25.40 -7.78 1.24
CA ALA A 931 -24.16 -8.48 0.90
C ALA A 931 -23.71 -9.41 2.04
N GLY A 932 -23.69 -8.92 3.29
CA GLY A 932 -23.35 -9.72 4.47
C GLY A 932 -24.27 -10.92 4.73
N ILE A 933 -25.56 -10.82 4.41
CA ILE A 933 -26.51 -11.95 4.47
C ILE A 933 -26.12 -13.04 3.45
N VAL A 934 -25.71 -12.62 2.25
CA VAL A 934 -25.48 -13.52 1.11
C VAL A 934 -24.06 -14.06 1.05
N MET A 935 -23.06 -13.33 1.49
CA MET A 935 -21.65 -13.73 1.44
C MET A 935 -21.31 -14.83 2.47
N GLN A 936 -20.33 -15.67 2.16
CA GLN A 936 -19.83 -16.70 3.07
C GLN A 936 -18.71 -16.14 3.92
#